data_AF-D4XSH8-F1
#
_entry.id   AF-D4XSH8-F1
#
_cell.length_a   1.000
_cell.length_b   1.000
_cell.length_c   1.000
_cell.angle_alpha   90.00
_cell.angle_beta   90.00
_cell.angle_gamma   90.00
#
_symmetry.space_group_name_H-M   'P 1'
#
loop_
_entity.id
_entity.type
_entity.pdbx_description
1 polymer ?
#
loop_
_entity_poly.entity_id
_entity_poly.type
_entity_poly.pdbx_seq_one_letter_code
_entity_poly.pdbx_strand_id
1 'polypeptide(L)'
;MSTLATLKSLLAQRILIIDGAMGTMIQRHKLEEEDYRGERFADWASDLKGNNDLLVLTQPQIIQGIHEAYLDAGADIIETNSFNGTRVSMSDYHMEDLVPEINREAARLARAACDKYSTPEKPRFVAGVLGPTSRTCSISPNVNDPAFRNITFDELKENYIEATHALIEGGADILLIETVFDTLNCKAAIFAVKEVFKQIGYELPLMISGTITDASGRTLTGQTAEAFWNSVRHGDLLSIGFNCALGADAMRPHVKTISDVADTFVSAHPNAGLPNAFGEYDETPEQTAAFIKEFAESGLINITGGCCGTTPDHIRAIYQAVKDIPPRKIPETVHACRLSGLEPFNIYDDSLFVNVGERTNVTGSKKFLRLIREENFAEALEVAQQQVEAGAQIIDINMDEGMLDSQGAMVHFLNLVASEPDISRVPIMIDSSKWEIIEAGLKCVQGKPVVNSISLKEGYDEFVEKARLCRQYGAAVIVMAFDEVGQADTAERKREICKRSYDILVNEVGYPAEDIIFDPNVFAVATGIEEHNNYAVDFIEATGWIKQNLPHAMISGGVSNVSFSFRGNEPVREAIHSVFLYHAIKQGMTMGIVNAGQMAIYDDINKELKDAVEDVVLNQNQGETGQAATEKLLEVAEKYRGQAGATKEAENLEWRNESVEKRLEYALVKGITTYIDQDTEEARLKSKRPLDVIEGPLMDGMNVVGDLFGSGKMFLPQVVKSARVMKQAVAWLNPYIEAEKSEGQSKGKVLMATVKGDVHDIGKNIVGVVLGCNGYDIVDLGVMVPAEKILQTAIDEKCDIIGLSGLITPSLDEMVFVAKEMQRKGFNIPLLIGGATTSKAHTAVKIDPQYSNDAVIYVADASRAVGVATTLLSPEMRGNFIAEHRAEYAKIRERLANKQPKAAKLSYAESVENGFKIDNHYVPPKPNALGTQVIKNYPLETLVEYFDWTPFFISWSLAGKFPKILTDEVVGEAATDLYNQAQAMLKDIIENKRFDARAVFGLYPAQRTGADTVSVFDESGQNRTHTFEHVRQQSDKVTGKPNLSLADYIKPSEQPEDYLGGFTVSIFGAEELANEYKAKGDDYSAILIQSLADRFAEAFAEHLHERIRKEFWGYKADETLTNEELIKEKYVGIRPAPGYPACPEHSEKAVLFDWLGSEAKIGTKLTEHFAMMPPSSVSGFYYSHPQSEYFNVGKISQDQLEDYAKRKGWTLDEAKRWLAPNLDDSIG
;
A
#
# COMPACT_ATOMS: atom_id res chain seq x y z
N MET A 1 31.49 -25.52 23.12
CA MET A 1 30.54 -24.41 22.98
C MET A 1 29.19 -25.00 22.63
N SER A 2 28.07 -24.42 23.10
CA SER A 2 26.75 -24.85 22.62
C SER A 2 26.58 -24.52 21.14
N THR A 3 25.66 -25.19 20.44
CA THR A 3 25.34 -24.92 19.03
C THR A 3 25.01 -23.45 18.81
N LEU A 4 24.20 -22.86 19.70
CA LEU A 4 23.85 -21.43 19.68
C LEU A 4 25.09 -20.52 19.78
N ALA A 5 26.01 -20.79 20.72
CA ALA A 5 27.22 -19.98 20.89
C ALA A 5 28.13 -20.08 19.65
N THR A 6 28.25 -21.27 19.07
CA THR A 6 29.00 -21.49 17.82
C THR A 6 28.37 -20.72 16.66
N LEU A 7 27.06 -20.80 16.46
CA LEU A 7 26.35 -20.07 15.39
C LEU A 7 26.47 -18.56 15.55
N LYS A 8 26.23 -18.01 16.74
CA LYS A 8 26.41 -16.57 17.01
C LYS A 8 27.85 -16.11 16.71
N SER A 9 28.85 -16.91 17.09
CA SER A 9 30.25 -16.62 16.78
C SER A 9 30.52 -16.62 15.27
N LEU A 10 29.95 -17.57 14.52
CA LEU A 10 30.14 -17.67 13.08
C LEU A 10 29.42 -16.54 12.33
N LEU A 11 28.18 -16.23 12.69
CA LEU A 11 27.37 -15.17 12.08
C LEU A 11 27.95 -13.76 12.31
N ALA A 12 28.72 -13.59 13.38
CA ALA A 12 29.47 -12.36 13.62
C ALA A 12 30.76 -12.26 12.77
N GLN A 13 31.30 -13.39 12.29
CA GLN A 13 32.55 -13.46 11.55
C GLN A 13 32.35 -13.52 10.04
N ARG A 14 31.30 -14.20 9.56
CA ARG A 14 31.01 -14.40 8.14
C ARG A 14 29.51 -14.60 7.89
N ILE A 15 29.11 -14.40 6.63
CA ILE A 15 27.77 -14.73 6.16
C ILE A 15 27.67 -16.26 6.05
N LEU A 16 26.65 -16.86 6.68
CA LEU A 16 26.38 -18.29 6.58
C LEU A 16 25.47 -18.60 5.39
N ILE A 17 25.69 -19.75 4.77
CA ILE A 17 24.91 -20.19 3.62
C ILE A 17 23.87 -21.23 4.04
N ILE A 18 22.58 -20.93 3.86
CA ILE A 18 21.50 -21.93 3.89
C ILE A 18 21.33 -22.52 2.48
N ASP A 19 20.77 -23.73 2.37
CA ASP A 19 20.69 -24.45 1.10
C ASP A 19 19.64 -23.88 0.13
N GLY A 20 19.32 -24.68 -0.90
CA GLY A 20 18.39 -24.33 -1.98
C GLY A 20 17.10 -25.14 -1.90
N ALA A 21 16.25 -25.05 -2.93
CA ALA A 21 15.00 -25.79 -2.97
C ALA A 21 15.19 -27.32 -2.92
N MET A 22 14.57 -27.99 -1.95
CA MET A 22 14.41 -29.44 -1.91
C MET A 22 13.40 -29.91 -2.98
N GLY A 23 12.22 -29.29 -3.04
CA GLY A 23 11.15 -29.69 -3.95
C GLY A 23 11.54 -29.64 -5.44
N THR A 24 12.20 -28.57 -5.88
CA THR A 24 12.68 -28.45 -7.27
C THR A 24 13.75 -29.50 -7.60
N MET A 25 14.57 -29.91 -6.63
CA MET A 25 15.57 -30.96 -6.83
C MET A 25 14.92 -32.34 -6.93
N ILE A 26 13.90 -32.63 -6.10
CA ILE A 26 13.11 -33.87 -6.20
C ILE A 26 12.44 -33.98 -7.59
N GLN A 27 11.85 -32.89 -8.10
CA GLN A 27 11.20 -32.88 -9.42
C GLN A 27 12.12 -33.31 -10.57
N ARG A 28 13.43 -33.06 -10.48
CA ARG A 28 14.42 -33.48 -11.51
C ARG A 28 14.58 -34.99 -11.62
N HIS A 29 14.27 -35.73 -10.56
CA HIS A 29 14.29 -37.19 -10.57
C HIS A 29 13.07 -37.80 -11.29
N LYS A 30 12.05 -36.99 -11.63
CA LYS A 30 10.83 -37.43 -12.35
C LYS A 30 10.17 -38.66 -11.71
N LEU A 31 10.05 -38.62 -10.39
CA LEU A 31 9.44 -39.70 -9.60
C LEU A 31 7.95 -39.85 -9.94
N GLU A 32 7.52 -41.09 -10.07
CA GLU A 32 6.13 -41.47 -10.33
C GLU A 32 5.44 -42.00 -9.07
N GLU A 33 4.13 -42.23 -9.13
CA GLU A 33 3.32 -42.65 -7.98
C GLU A 33 3.88 -43.89 -7.27
N GLU A 34 4.42 -44.86 -8.02
CA GLU A 34 5.05 -46.05 -7.43
C GLU A 34 6.28 -45.72 -6.56
N ASP A 35 7.04 -44.69 -6.92
CA ASP A 35 8.21 -44.25 -6.18
C ASP A 35 7.84 -43.61 -4.84
N TYR A 36 6.75 -42.82 -4.82
CA TYR A 36 6.22 -42.21 -3.58
C TYR A 36 5.65 -43.26 -2.64
N ARG A 37 4.97 -44.29 -3.18
CA ARG A 37 4.42 -45.40 -2.40
C ARG A 37 5.50 -46.30 -1.80
N GLY A 38 6.56 -46.57 -2.57
CA GLY A 38 7.55 -47.59 -2.23
C GLY A 38 6.90 -48.95 -1.93
N GLU A 39 7.60 -49.81 -1.19
CA GLU A 39 7.04 -51.11 -0.80
C GLU A 39 6.00 -51.00 0.32
N ARG A 40 6.20 -50.06 1.26
CA ARG A 40 5.40 -49.95 2.48
C ARG A 40 3.98 -49.42 2.24
N PHE A 41 3.79 -48.55 1.24
CA PHE A 41 2.51 -47.87 0.98
C PHE A 41 1.91 -48.24 -0.38
N ALA A 42 2.31 -49.37 -0.96
CA ALA A 42 1.81 -49.84 -2.26
C ALA A 42 0.27 -49.83 -2.34
N ASP A 43 -0.40 -50.33 -1.30
CA ASP A 43 -1.87 -50.44 -1.22
C ASP A 43 -2.56 -49.24 -0.54
N TRP A 44 -1.91 -48.07 -0.45
CA TRP A 44 -2.50 -46.88 0.19
C TRP A 44 -3.74 -46.38 -0.56
N ALA A 45 -4.75 -45.91 0.17
CA ALA A 45 -6.10 -45.68 -0.37
C ALA A 45 -6.25 -44.42 -1.25
N SER A 46 -5.30 -43.49 -1.18
CA SER A 46 -5.24 -42.23 -1.94
C SER A 46 -3.91 -42.12 -2.70
N ASP A 47 -3.84 -41.22 -3.67
CA ASP A 47 -2.60 -40.90 -4.38
C ASP A 47 -1.59 -40.21 -3.45
N LEU A 48 -0.32 -40.55 -3.58
CA LEU A 48 0.78 -40.05 -2.73
C LEU A 48 1.78 -39.18 -3.49
N LYS A 49 1.74 -39.17 -4.83
CA LYS A 49 2.58 -38.31 -5.66
C LYS A 49 2.35 -36.84 -5.33
N GLY A 50 3.45 -36.15 -5.03
CA GLY A 50 3.46 -34.75 -4.58
C GLY A 50 3.70 -34.60 -3.07
N ASN A 51 3.56 -35.67 -2.28
CA ASN A 51 3.98 -35.69 -0.88
C ASN A 51 5.50 -35.86 -0.78
N ASN A 52 6.25 -34.79 -1.02
CA ASN A 52 7.72 -34.81 -1.02
C ASN A 52 8.31 -35.24 0.33
N ASP A 53 7.67 -34.86 1.43
CA ASP A 53 8.08 -35.19 2.78
C ASP A 53 8.10 -36.72 3.04
N LEU A 54 7.19 -37.48 2.42
CA LEU A 54 7.14 -38.95 2.51
C LEU A 54 8.41 -39.63 1.96
N LEU A 55 9.10 -38.98 1.01
CA LEU A 55 10.27 -39.54 0.33
C LEU A 55 11.45 -39.77 1.28
N VAL A 56 11.45 -39.21 2.48
CA VAL A 56 12.44 -39.57 3.52
C VAL A 56 12.32 -41.02 3.97
N LEU A 57 11.14 -41.65 3.79
CA LEU A 57 10.90 -43.06 4.11
C LEU A 57 11.03 -43.95 2.88
N THR A 58 10.51 -43.51 1.74
CA THR A 58 10.42 -44.36 0.53
C THR A 58 11.59 -44.20 -0.43
N GLN A 59 12.22 -43.02 -0.47
CA GLN A 59 13.39 -42.73 -1.30
C GLN A 59 14.54 -42.05 -0.51
N PRO A 60 14.94 -42.58 0.66
CA PRO A 60 15.89 -41.91 1.56
C PRO A 60 17.24 -41.59 0.91
N GLN A 61 17.70 -42.45 -0.01
CA GLN A 61 18.94 -42.26 -0.76
C GLN A 61 18.91 -41.03 -1.67
N ILE A 62 17.76 -40.69 -2.25
CA ILE A 62 17.61 -39.52 -3.11
C ILE A 62 17.66 -38.26 -2.25
N ILE A 63 16.89 -38.23 -1.15
CA ILE A 63 16.84 -37.08 -0.25
C ILE A 63 18.21 -36.80 0.37
N GLN A 64 18.90 -37.83 0.88
CA GLN A 64 20.27 -37.67 1.38
C GLN A 64 21.21 -37.18 0.27
N GLY A 65 21.10 -37.70 -0.95
CA GLY A 65 21.90 -37.25 -2.09
C GLY A 65 21.72 -35.77 -2.42
N ILE A 66 20.51 -35.23 -2.28
CA ILE A 66 20.23 -33.80 -2.49
C ILE A 66 20.90 -32.96 -1.40
N HIS A 67 20.81 -33.35 -0.12
CA HIS A 67 21.51 -32.65 0.97
C HIS A 67 23.03 -32.64 0.74
N GLU A 68 23.61 -33.78 0.38
CA GLU A 68 25.04 -33.89 0.09
C GLU A 68 25.47 -32.97 -1.08
N ALA A 69 24.61 -32.80 -2.10
CA ALA A 69 24.88 -31.89 -3.21
C ALA A 69 24.91 -30.41 -2.78
N TYR A 70 24.02 -29.97 -1.89
CA TYR A 70 24.04 -28.61 -1.34
C TYR A 70 25.24 -28.37 -0.40
N LEU A 71 25.59 -29.37 0.42
CA LEU A 71 26.78 -29.30 1.29
C LEU A 71 28.08 -29.19 0.49
N ASP A 72 28.19 -29.94 -0.62
CA ASP A 72 29.30 -29.84 -1.57
C ASP A 72 29.35 -28.48 -2.27
N ALA A 73 28.19 -27.91 -2.62
CA ALA A 73 28.09 -26.57 -3.21
C ALA A 73 28.54 -25.45 -2.26
N GLY A 74 28.50 -25.68 -0.95
CA GLY A 74 29.06 -24.76 0.04
C GLY A 74 28.13 -24.39 1.19
N ALA A 75 26.91 -24.93 1.23
CA ALA A 75 25.95 -24.70 2.31
C ALA A 75 26.56 -25.00 3.69
N ASP A 76 26.29 -24.13 4.66
CA ASP A 76 26.64 -24.28 6.07
C ASP A 76 25.48 -24.87 6.87
N ILE A 77 24.25 -24.51 6.50
CA ILE A 77 22.98 -24.96 7.08
C ILE A 77 22.21 -25.70 5.99
N ILE A 78 21.65 -26.86 6.29
CA ILE A 78 20.71 -27.56 5.40
C ILE A 78 19.35 -27.71 6.07
N GLU A 79 18.31 -27.47 5.29
CA GLU A 79 16.92 -27.63 5.69
C GLU A 79 16.51 -29.11 5.64
N THR A 80 15.77 -29.59 6.64
CA THR A 80 15.18 -30.94 6.59
C THR A 80 14.06 -31.00 5.56
N ASN A 81 13.89 -32.16 4.89
CA ASN A 81 12.72 -32.41 4.04
C ASN A 81 11.48 -32.71 4.90
N SER A 82 10.98 -31.68 5.60
CA SER A 82 9.87 -31.76 6.56
C SER A 82 8.92 -30.56 6.49
N PHE A 83 8.89 -29.84 5.36
CA PHE A 83 8.03 -28.67 5.15
C PHE A 83 6.54 -28.94 5.46
N ASN A 84 6.02 -30.08 5.03
CA ASN A 84 4.66 -30.53 5.31
C ASN A 84 4.62 -31.63 6.38
N GLY A 85 5.70 -31.83 7.14
CA GLY A 85 5.82 -32.81 8.22
C GLY A 85 4.95 -32.48 9.43
N THR A 86 3.67 -32.22 9.25
CA THR A 86 2.72 -31.89 10.31
C THR A 86 1.41 -32.64 10.10
N ARG A 87 0.64 -32.90 11.17
CA ARG A 87 -0.64 -33.63 11.08
C ARG A 87 -1.62 -32.93 10.14
N VAL A 88 -1.67 -31.61 10.19
CA VAL A 88 -2.57 -30.81 9.35
C VAL A 88 -2.27 -31.03 7.87
N SER A 89 -1.02 -30.89 7.43
CA SER A 89 -0.67 -31.11 6.02
C SER A 89 -0.74 -32.58 5.61
N MET A 90 -0.36 -33.50 6.51
CA MET A 90 -0.42 -34.93 6.22
C MET A 90 -1.85 -35.49 6.18
N SER A 91 -2.82 -34.77 6.72
CA SER A 91 -4.24 -35.15 6.63
C SER A 91 -4.77 -35.15 5.20
N ASP A 92 -4.18 -34.34 4.30
CA ASP A 92 -4.51 -34.33 2.87
C ASP A 92 -4.14 -35.67 2.18
N TYR A 93 -3.24 -36.45 2.79
CA TYR A 93 -2.82 -37.78 2.33
C TYR A 93 -3.27 -38.92 3.27
N HIS A 94 -4.04 -38.60 4.32
CA HIS A 94 -4.43 -39.52 5.40
C HIS A 94 -3.27 -40.16 6.18
N MET A 95 -2.13 -39.46 6.28
CA MET A 95 -0.86 -39.96 6.83
C MET A 95 -0.48 -39.31 8.17
N GLU A 96 -1.43 -38.79 8.93
CA GLU A 96 -1.18 -38.02 10.15
C GLU A 96 -0.34 -38.78 11.18
N ASP A 97 -0.52 -40.09 11.29
CA ASP A 97 0.19 -40.93 12.26
C ASP A 97 1.66 -41.18 11.91
N LEU A 98 2.09 -40.82 10.69
CA LEU A 98 3.48 -40.93 10.25
C LEU A 98 4.29 -39.67 10.56
N VAL A 99 3.68 -38.59 11.04
CA VAL A 99 4.34 -37.30 11.28
C VAL A 99 5.58 -37.44 12.18
N PRO A 100 5.55 -38.14 13.33
CA PRO A 100 6.77 -38.32 14.13
C PRO A 100 7.88 -39.08 13.39
N GLU A 101 7.52 -40.09 12.59
CA GLU A 101 8.49 -40.91 11.87
C GLU A 101 9.14 -40.11 10.72
N ILE A 102 8.32 -39.42 9.93
CA ILE A 102 8.77 -38.58 8.81
C ILE A 102 9.76 -37.51 9.30
N ASN A 103 9.40 -36.75 10.34
CA ASN A 103 10.27 -35.69 10.86
C ASN A 103 11.58 -36.23 11.44
N ARG A 104 11.52 -37.33 12.20
CA ARG A 104 12.71 -37.96 12.79
C ARG A 104 13.65 -38.44 11.69
N GLU A 105 13.14 -39.12 10.67
CA GLU A 105 13.96 -39.60 9.56
C GLU A 105 14.47 -38.46 8.67
N ALA A 106 13.67 -37.42 8.44
CA ALA A 106 14.11 -36.22 7.72
C ALA A 106 15.33 -35.57 8.39
N ALA A 107 15.25 -35.35 9.72
CA ALA A 107 16.36 -34.82 10.50
C ALA A 107 17.56 -35.78 10.54
N ARG A 108 17.33 -37.09 10.67
CA ARG A 108 18.40 -38.10 10.69
C ARG A 108 19.18 -38.15 9.37
N LEU A 109 18.49 -38.07 8.23
CA LEU A 109 19.13 -38.06 6.91
C LEU A 109 19.96 -36.79 6.69
N ALA A 110 19.41 -35.62 7.05
CA ALA A 110 20.15 -34.36 7.02
C ALA A 110 21.37 -34.39 7.95
N ARG A 111 21.22 -34.89 9.19
CA ARG A 111 22.32 -35.05 10.16
C ARG A 111 23.43 -35.95 9.63
N ALA A 112 23.07 -37.09 9.04
CA ALA A 112 24.04 -38.00 8.43
C ALA A 112 24.83 -37.32 7.30
N ALA A 113 24.16 -36.52 6.45
CA ALA A 113 24.82 -35.73 5.41
C ALA A 113 25.74 -34.66 6.02
N CYS A 114 25.27 -33.90 7.02
CA CYS A 114 26.09 -32.92 7.72
C CYS A 114 27.33 -33.54 8.38
N ASP A 115 27.19 -34.68 9.06
CA ASP A 115 28.32 -35.37 9.72
C ASP A 115 29.42 -35.77 8.74
N LYS A 116 29.02 -36.18 7.53
CA LYS A 116 29.95 -36.55 6.46
C LYS A 116 30.76 -35.36 5.94
N TYR A 117 30.18 -34.16 5.90
CA TYR A 117 30.80 -32.94 5.34
C TYR A 117 31.34 -31.97 6.40
N SER A 118 31.02 -32.19 7.67
CA SER A 118 31.43 -31.34 8.79
C SER A 118 32.92 -31.50 9.06
N THR A 119 33.60 -30.36 9.27
CA THR A 119 35.02 -30.30 9.66
C THR A 119 35.16 -29.35 10.85
N PRO A 120 36.23 -29.45 11.66
CA PRO A 120 36.46 -28.51 12.76
C PRO A 120 36.46 -27.03 12.32
N GLU A 121 36.98 -26.75 11.12
CA GLU A 121 37.08 -25.39 10.56
C GLU A 121 35.78 -24.90 9.91
N LYS A 122 34.97 -25.82 9.40
CA LYS A 122 33.68 -25.52 8.77
C LYS A 122 32.64 -26.54 9.26
N PRO A 123 32.02 -26.34 10.43
CA PRO A 123 30.94 -27.20 10.89
C PRO A 123 29.71 -27.10 9.97
N ARG A 124 28.83 -28.11 10.02
CA ARG A 124 27.55 -28.15 9.29
C ARG A 124 26.39 -28.36 10.25
N PHE A 125 25.30 -27.64 9.99
CA PHE A 125 24.13 -27.59 10.87
C PHE A 125 22.87 -28.04 10.14
N VAL A 126 22.01 -28.76 10.86
CA VAL A 126 20.69 -29.17 10.37
C VAL A 126 19.63 -28.20 10.90
N ALA A 127 18.87 -27.59 9.99
CA ALA A 127 17.68 -26.81 10.32
C ALA A 127 16.43 -27.70 10.19
N GLY A 128 15.83 -28.05 11.32
CA GLY A 128 14.53 -28.72 11.39
C GLY A 128 13.43 -27.76 10.96
N VAL A 129 12.89 -27.99 9.76
CA VAL A 129 11.88 -27.13 9.14
C VAL A 129 10.49 -27.43 9.68
N LEU A 130 9.80 -26.37 10.09
CA LEU A 130 8.37 -26.32 10.39
C LEU A 130 7.70 -25.38 9.38
N GLY A 131 7.03 -25.94 8.37
CA GLY A 131 6.28 -25.15 7.39
C GLY A 131 4.94 -24.66 7.94
N PRO A 132 4.24 -23.76 7.21
CA PRO A 132 3.10 -22.99 7.74
C PRO A 132 1.75 -23.75 7.79
N THR A 133 1.72 -25.01 7.33
CA THR A 133 0.52 -25.83 7.04
C THR A 133 -0.33 -25.30 5.87
N SER A 134 -1.38 -26.04 5.49
CA SER A 134 -2.36 -25.63 4.48
C SER A 134 -3.51 -24.76 5.01
N ARG A 135 -3.54 -24.44 6.31
CA ARG A 135 -4.67 -23.74 6.97
C ARG A 135 -4.22 -22.41 7.60
N THR A 136 -5.13 -21.45 7.71
CA THR A 136 -4.90 -20.13 8.30
C THR A 136 -5.69 -19.97 9.59
N CYS A 137 -5.03 -19.46 10.64
CA CYS A 137 -5.67 -19.20 11.92
C CYS A 137 -6.19 -17.75 12.01
N SER A 138 -5.65 -16.83 11.21
CA SER A 138 -5.99 -15.40 11.28
C SER A 138 -7.12 -14.97 10.32
N ILE A 139 -7.32 -15.65 9.20
CA ILE A 139 -8.30 -15.29 8.17
C ILE A 139 -9.32 -16.42 7.97
N SER A 140 -10.56 -16.07 7.64
CA SER A 140 -11.58 -17.06 7.27
C SER A 140 -11.36 -17.60 5.85
N PRO A 141 -11.37 -18.93 5.65
CA PRO A 141 -11.43 -19.53 4.32
C PRO A 141 -12.83 -19.44 3.68
N ASN A 142 -13.85 -19.02 4.43
CA ASN A 142 -15.22 -18.88 3.95
C ASN A 142 -15.58 -17.39 3.82
N VAL A 143 -15.67 -16.91 2.57
CA VAL A 143 -15.97 -15.50 2.27
C VAL A 143 -17.33 -15.03 2.83
N ASN A 144 -18.28 -15.95 3.03
CA ASN A 144 -19.61 -15.62 3.56
C ASN A 144 -19.68 -15.62 5.09
N ASP A 145 -18.63 -16.09 5.77
CA ASP A 145 -18.53 -16.10 7.23
C ASP A 145 -17.13 -15.63 7.64
N PRO A 146 -16.93 -14.31 7.78
CA PRO A 146 -15.62 -13.75 8.11
C PRO A 146 -15.10 -14.16 9.50
N ALA A 147 -15.98 -14.62 10.40
CA ALA A 147 -15.61 -15.06 11.75
C ALA A 147 -15.14 -16.53 11.81
N PHE A 148 -15.46 -17.34 10.80
CA PHE A 148 -15.10 -18.74 10.74
C PHE A 148 -13.58 -18.97 10.66
N ARG A 149 -13.09 -20.03 11.30
CA ARG A 149 -11.70 -20.52 11.18
C ARG A 149 -11.73 -22.04 10.98
N ASN A 150 -10.93 -22.55 10.03
CA ASN A 150 -10.82 -24.00 9.76
C ASN A 150 -9.73 -24.70 10.58
N ILE A 151 -9.02 -23.94 11.42
CA ILE A 151 -8.07 -24.41 12.40
C ILE A 151 -7.98 -23.41 13.55
N THR A 152 -7.67 -23.90 14.75
CA THR A 152 -7.47 -23.09 15.95
C THR A 152 -6.00 -23.00 16.35
N PHE A 153 -5.67 -22.01 17.18
CA PHE A 153 -4.31 -21.86 17.73
C PHE A 153 -3.85 -23.11 18.48
N ASP A 154 -4.73 -23.72 19.30
CA ASP A 154 -4.38 -24.91 20.07
C ASP A 154 -4.15 -26.13 19.18
N GLU A 155 -4.94 -26.32 18.12
CA GLU A 155 -4.70 -27.39 17.14
C GLU A 155 -3.35 -27.21 16.42
N LEU A 156 -3.01 -25.98 16.03
CA LEU A 156 -1.69 -25.67 15.45
C LEU A 156 -0.56 -25.90 16.47
N LYS A 157 -0.75 -25.48 17.71
CA LYS A 157 0.23 -25.69 18.79
C LYS A 157 0.54 -27.18 18.97
N GLU A 158 -0.47 -28.03 19.13
CA GLU A 158 -0.27 -29.49 19.28
C GLU A 158 0.40 -30.09 18.02
N ASN A 159 -0.05 -29.64 16.84
CA ASN A 159 0.51 -30.04 15.55
C ASN A 159 2.02 -29.73 15.44
N TYR A 160 2.45 -28.55 15.92
CA TYR A 160 3.87 -28.18 15.92
C TYR A 160 4.66 -28.82 17.07
N ILE A 161 4.06 -29.12 18.23
CA ILE A 161 4.73 -29.84 19.34
C ILE A 161 5.20 -31.21 18.86
N GLU A 162 4.32 -31.97 18.19
CA GLU A 162 4.63 -33.31 17.69
C GLU A 162 5.80 -33.29 16.68
N ALA A 163 5.72 -32.39 15.68
CA ALA A 163 6.77 -32.24 14.68
C ALA A 163 8.11 -31.80 15.30
N THR A 164 8.06 -30.83 16.22
CA THR A 164 9.26 -30.30 16.89
C THR A 164 9.98 -31.37 17.69
N HIS A 165 9.27 -32.16 18.50
CA HIS A 165 9.87 -33.28 19.26
C HIS A 165 10.59 -34.26 18.35
N ALA A 166 9.95 -34.64 17.24
CA ALA A 166 10.53 -35.59 16.29
C ALA A 166 11.76 -35.05 15.55
N LEU A 167 11.75 -33.77 15.15
CA LEU A 167 12.90 -33.12 14.52
C LEU A 167 14.10 -33.06 15.46
N ILE A 168 13.87 -32.72 16.74
CA ILE A 168 14.93 -32.69 17.77
C ILE A 168 15.48 -34.10 18.00
N GLU A 169 14.61 -35.11 18.14
CA GLU A 169 15.01 -36.51 18.33
C GLU A 169 15.83 -37.03 17.13
N GLY A 170 15.49 -36.61 15.91
CA GLY A 170 16.22 -36.96 14.69
C GLY A 170 17.56 -36.25 14.54
N GLY A 171 17.89 -35.28 15.39
CA GLY A 171 19.19 -34.62 15.44
C GLY A 171 19.26 -33.25 14.75
N ALA A 172 18.17 -32.49 14.74
CA ALA A 172 18.19 -31.08 14.32
C ALA A 172 19.07 -30.22 15.25
N ASP A 173 19.84 -29.30 14.65
CA ASP A 173 20.70 -28.36 15.37
C ASP A 173 20.01 -27.01 15.61
N ILE A 174 19.06 -26.66 14.74
CA ILE A 174 18.31 -25.41 14.65
C ILE A 174 16.85 -25.78 14.37
N LEU A 175 15.89 -25.02 14.89
CA LEU A 175 14.51 -25.07 14.41
C LEU A 175 14.24 -23.86 13.51
N LEU A 176 13.64 -24.09 12.35
CA LEU A 176 13.32 -23.06 11.37
C LEU A 176 11.82 -23.07 11.10
N ILE A 177 11.13 -22.01 11.49
CA ILE A 177 9.75 -21.74 11.08
C ILE A 177 9.82 -20.89 9.82
N GLU A 178 9.56 -21.47 8.65
CA GLU A 178 9.74 -20.78 7.38
C GLU A 178 8.48 -20.67 6.54
N THR A 179 8.54 -19.82 5.51
CA THR A 179 7.42 -19.51 4.61
C THR A 179 6.18 -19.05 5.40
N VAL A 180 6.39 -18.24 6.44
CA VAL A 180 5.29 -17.74 7.26
C VAL A 180 4.44 -16.78 6.44
N PHE A 181 3.28 -17.26 5.98
CA PHE A 181 2.25 -16.45 5.34
C PHE A 181 1.25 -15.88 6.35
N ASP A 182 1.06 -16.55 7.49
CA ASP A 182 0.17 -16.19 8.60
C ASP A 182 0.96 -16.08 9.91
N THR A 183 1.03 -14.87 10.46
CA THR A 183 1.76 -14.60 11.70
C THR A 183 1.17 -15.30 12.92
N LEU A 184 -0.15 -15.52 12.97
CA LEU A 184 -0.79 -16.23 14.08
C LEU A 184 -0.41 -17.72 14.09
N ASN A 185 -0.27 -18.34 12.91
CA ASN A 185 0.29 -19.69 12.79
C ASN A 185 1.72 -19.74 13.33
N CYS A 186 2.54 -18.73 12.99
CA CYS A 186 3.91 -18.63 13.47
C CYS A 186 3.97 -18.46 14.99
N LYS A 187 3.09 -17.64 15.59
CA LYS A 187 2.97 -17.53 17.05
C LYS A 187 2.62 -18.87 17.71
N ALA A 188 1.73 -19.66 17.11
CA ALA A 188 1.43 -21.01 17.58
C ALA A 188 2.66 -21.95 17.50
N ALA A 189 3.45 -21.85 16.42
CA ALA A 189 4.70 -22.60 16.28
C ALA A 189 5.76 -22.17 17.31
N ILE A 190 5.95 -20.86 17.55
CA ILE A 190 6.85 -20.35 18.60
C ILE A 190 6.43 -20.91 19.97
N PHE A 191 5.13 -20.84 20.28
CA PHE A 191 4.58 -21.34 21.53
C PHE A 191 4.90 -22.84 21.70
N ALA A 192 4.62 -23.63 20.66
CA ALA A 192 4.89 -25.07 20.63
C ALA A 192 6.38 -25.38 20.84
N VAL A 193 7.27 -24.70 20.12
CA VAL A 193 8.73 -24.89 20.23
C VAL A 193 9.23 -24.60 21.65
N LYS A 194 8.78 -23.49 22.25
CA LYS A 194 9.16 -23.13 23.63
C LYS A 194 8.64 -24.14 24.64
N GLU A 195 7.44 -24.67 24.44
CA GLU A 195 6.88 -25.73 25.28
C GLU A 195 7.69 -27.03 25.18
N VAL A 196 8.12 -27.42 23.97
CA VAL A 196 9.01 -28.56 23.78
C VAL A 196 10.36 -28.34 24.47
N PHE A 197 10.97 -27.15 24.33
CA PHE A 197 12.22 -26.83 25.02
C PHE A 197 12.12 -26.96 26.55
N LYS A 198 10.99 -26.52 27.12
CA LYS A 198 10.70 -26.70 28.54
C LYS A 198 10.57 -28.17 28.93
N GLN A 199 9.92 -28.99 28.10
CA GLN A 199 9.74 -30.43 28.35
C GLN A 199 11.07 -31.20 28.31
N ILE A 200 11.96 -30.87 27.37
CA ILE A 200 13.24 -31.57 27.21
C ILE A 200 14.37 -30.98 28.07
N GLY A 201 14.20 -29.77 28.60
CA GLY A 201 15.14 -29.12 29.52
C GLY A 201 16.35 -28.43 28.86
N TYR A 202 16.32 -28.22 27.54
CA TYR A 202 17.32 -27.46 26.81
C TYR A 202 16.71 -26.77 25.58
N GLU A 203 17.39 -25.73 25.08
CA GLU A 203 16.92 -24.92 23.95
C GLU A 203 17.83 -25.10 22.73
N LEU A 204 17.22 -25.17 21.55
CA LEU A 204 17.91 -25.02 20.28
C LEU A 204 17.74 -23.59 19.74
N PRO A 205 18.66 -23.09 18.90
CA PRO A 205 18.45 -21.84 18.16
C PRO A 205 17.17 -21.90 17.32
N LEU A 206 16.38 -20.83 17.36
CA LEU A 206 15.15 -20.67 16.59
C LEU A 206 15.34 -19.62 15.49
N MET A 207 15.04 -19.98 14.25
CA MET A 207 15.02 -19.08 13.09
C MET A 207 13.58 -18.92 12.61
N ILE A 208 13.24 -17.72 12.14
CA ILE A 208 11.93 -17.44 11.52
C ILE A 208 12.15 -16.78 10.17
N SER A 209 11.43 -17.25 9.16
CA SER A 209 11.40 -16.64 7.82
C SER A 209 9.97 -16.43 7.36
N GLY A 210 9.62 -15.16 7.11
CA GLY A 210 8.32 -14.78 6.58
C GLY A 210 8.26 -14.82 5.05
N THR A 211 7.05 -14.70 4.51
CA THR A 211 6.84 -14.57 3.06
C THR A 211 5.96 -13.36 2.77
N ILE A 212 6.49 -12.45 1.95
CA ILE A 212 5.77 -11.29 1.41
C ILE A 212 5.21 -11.69 0.04
N THR A 213 3.90 -11.56 -0.16
CA THR A 213 3.22 -12.20 -1.30
C THR A 213 3.24 -11.38 -2.58
N ASP A 214 3.34 -10.06 -2.49
CA ASP A 214 3.28 -9.18 -3.66
C ASP A 214 4.00 -7.83 -3.43
N ALA A 215 3.93 -6.95 -4.43
CA ALA A 215 4.56 -5.63 -4.41
C ALA A 215 3.94 -4.64 -3.40
N SER A 216 2.83 -4.97 -2.73
CA SER A 216 2.28 -4.16 -1.63
C SER A 216 3.14 -4.23 -0.36
N GLY A 217 4.00 -5.24 -0.25
CA GLY A 217 4.94 -5.39 0.85
C GLY A 217 4.37 -5.99 2.12
N ARG A 218 3.30 -6.79 2.00
CA ARG A 218 2.58 -7.42 3.11
C ARG A 218 2.66 -8.96 3.04
N THR A 219 2.50 -9.63 4.18
CA THR A 219 2.22 -11.06 4.25
C THR A 219 0.85 -11.36 3.63
N LEU A 220 0.52 -12.64 3.39
CA LEU A 220 -0.81 -13.04 2.93
C LEU A 220 -1.92 -12.52 3.87
N THR A 221 -1.61 -12.46 5.17
CA THR A 221 -2.54 -11.97 6.19
C THR A 221 -2.53 -10.46 6.41
N GLY A 222 -1.87 -9.71 5.52
CA GLY A 222 -1.91 -8.25 5.45
C GLY A 222 -0.87 -7.53 6.31
N GLN A 223 0.03 -8.24 6.98
CA GLN A 223 0.97 -7.63 7.93
C GLN A 223 2.22 -7.10 7.22
N THR A 224 2.66 -5.89 7.59
CA THR A 224 3.91 -5.29 7.08
C THR A 224 5.16 -5.91 7.72
N ALA A 225 6.34 -5.72 7.10
CA ALA A 225 7.60 -6.30 7.58
C ALA A 225 7.95 -5.94 9.04
N GLU A 226 7.87 -4.67 9.43
CA GLU A 226 8.16 -4.26 10.81
C GLU A 226 7.09 -4.74 11.80
N ALA A 227 5.81 -4.75 11.40
CA ALA A 227 4.74 -5.32 12.23
C ALA A 227 4.94 -6.82 12.47
N PHE A 228 5.40 -7.56 11.45
CA PHE A 228 5.75 -8.96 11.59
C PHE A 228 6.85 -9.16 12.63
N TRP A 229 7.93 -8.39 12.55
CA TRP A 229 9.01 -8.42 13.55
C TRP A 229 8.50 -8.15 14.97
N ASN A 230 7.72 -7.08 15.16
CA ASN A 230 7.13 -6.75 16.47
C ASN A 230 6.29 -7.91 17.04
N SER A 231 5.63 -8.68 16.17
CA SER A 231 4.75 -9.79 16.55
C SER A 231 5.51 -11.06 16.96
N VAL A 232 6.69 -11.33 16.39
CA VAL A 232 7.42 -12.61 16.60
C VAL A 232 8.71 -12.49 17.41
N ARG A 233 9.17 -11.26 17.72
CA ARG A 233 10.39 -10.98 18.50
C ARG A 233 10.48 -11.73 19.83
N HIS A 234 9.34 -12.00 20.46
CA HIS A 234 9.24 -12.72 21.73
C HIS A 234 9.77 -14.17 21.69
N GLY A 235 10.03 -14.73 20.51
CA GLY A 235 10.60 -16.06 20.35
C GLY A 235 12.08 -16.21 20.74
N ASP A 236 12.78 -15.13 21.09
CA ASP A 236 14.24 -15.10 21.37
C ASP A 236 15.07 -15.66 20.20
N LEU A 237 14.85 -15.09 19.01
CA LEU A 237 15.30 -15.66 17.73
C LEU A 237 16.82 -15.57 17.52
N LEU A 238 17.39 -16.60 16.90
CA LEU A 238 18.71 -16.53 16.25
C LEU A 238 18.66 -15.64 15.03
N SER A 239 17.65 -15.77 14.17
CA SER A 239 17.48 -14.87 13.02
C SER A 239 16.03 -14.67 12.62
N ILE A 240 15.78 -13.54 11.96
CA ILE A 240 14.51 -13.18 11.32
C ILE A 240 14.77 -12.85 9.85
N GLY A 241 13.86 -13.20 8.96
CA GLY A 241 14.09 -12.97 7.54
C GLY A 241 12.89 -13.18 6.65
N PHE A 242 13.17 -13.23 5.34
CA PHE A 242 12.18 -13.57 4.33
C PHE A 242 12.68 -14.61 3.34
N ASN A 243 11.73 -15.40 2.85
CA ASN A 243 11.94 -16.40 1.82
C ASN A 243 10.72 -16.57 0.92
N CYS A 244 10.95 -17.19 -0.23
CA CYS A 244 9.93 -17.50 -1.23
C CYS A 244 9.17 -16.26 -1.77
N ALA A 245 8.13 -16.52 -2.58
CA ALA A 245 7.22 -15.63 -3.31
C ALA A 245 7.86 -14.58 -4.23
N LEU A 246 8.86 -13.84 -3.75
CA LEU A 246 9.55 -12.78 -4.46
C LEU A 246 10.95 -13.24 -4.89
N GLY A 247 11.39 -12.78 -6.06
CA GLY A 247 12.80 -12.77 -6.41
C GLY A 247 13.58 -11.72 -5.61
N ALA A 248 14.91 -11.77 -5.66
CA ALA A 248 15.78 -10.93 -4.82
C ALA A 248 15.51 -9.41 -4.97
N ASP A 249 15.34 -8.88 -6.19
CA ASP A 249 15.10 -7.44 -6.41
C ASP A 249 13.83 -6.93 -5.70
N ALA A 250 12.74 -7.70 -5.76
CA ALA A 250 11.47 -7.36 -5.12
C ALA A 250 11.50 -7.55 -3.59
N MET A 251 12.28 -8.51 -3.09
CA MET A 251 12.41 -8.80 -1.66
C MET A 251 13.29 -7.77 -0.92
N ARG A 252 14.24 -7.14 -1.63
CA ARG A 252 15.21 -6.18 -1.08
C ARG A 252 14.63 -5.10 -0.14
N PRO A 253 13.58 -4.33 -0.49
CA PRO A 253 13.05 -3.29 0.40
C PRO A 253 12.59 -3.86 1.75
N HIS A 254 12.02 -5.06 1.77
CA HIS A 254 11.52 -5.68 3.00
C HIS A 254 12.66 -6.20 3.88
N VAL A 255 13.70 -6.80 3.27
CA VAL A 255 14.93 -7.18 3.97
C VAL A 255 15.62 -5.95 4.54
N LYS A 256 15.63 -4.82 3.83
CA LYS A 256 16.15 -3.55 4.35
C LYS A 256 15.38 -3.08 5.59
N THR A 257 14.04 -3.07 5.54
CA THR A 257 13.22 -2.69 6.70
C THR A 257 13.55 -3.55 7.91
N ILE A 258 13.57 -4.87 7.77
CA ILE A 258 13.93 -5.79 8.86
C ILE A 258 15.37 -5.58 9.33
N SER A 259 16.31 -5.39 8.40
CA SER A 259 17.71 -5.09 8.71
C SER A 259 17.89 -3.83 9.54
N ASP A 260 16.99 -2.86 9.46
CA ASP A 260 17.09 -1.62 10.24
C ASP A 260 16.56 -1.77 11.66
N VAL A 261 15.54 -2.60 11.86
CA VAL A 261 14.77 -2.66 13.12
C VAL A 261 15.04 -3.91 13.96
N ALA A 262 15.55 -4.99 13.36
CA ALA A 262 15.79 -6.25 14.07
C ALA A 262 17.07 -6.19 14.91
N ASP A 263 16.96 -6.48 16.20
CA ASP A 263 18.10 -6.58 17.14
C ASP A 263 18.74 -7.98 17.14
N THR A 264 18.44 -8.79 16.12
CA THR A 264 18.99 -10.13 15.91
C THR A 264 19.55 -10.26 14.48
N PHE A 265 20.07 -11.43 14.13
CA PHE A 265 20.63 -11.67 12.80
C PHE A 265 19.53 -11.72 11.72
N VAL A 266 19.87 -11.37 10.49
CA VAL A 266 18.91 -11.32 9.38
C VAL A 266 19.20 -12.37 8.32
N SER A 267 18.16 -13.10 7.89
CA SER A 267 18.23 -14.09 6.83
C SER A 267 17.48 -13.64 5.57
N ALA A 268 17.99 -13.98 4.38
CA ALA A 268 17.25 -13.83 3.13
C ALA A 268 17.60 -14.93 2.14
N HIS A 269 16.60 -15.71 1.73
CA HIS A 269 16.75 -16.77 0.72
C HIS A 269 15.61 -16.68 -0.30
N PRO A 270 15.72 -15.75 -1.28
CA PRO A 270 14.69 -15.50 -2.28
C PRO A 270 14.56 -16.65 -3.29
N ASN A 271 13.52 -16.60 -4.11
CA ASN A 271 13.42 -17.47 -5.28
C ASN A 271 14.45 -17.09 -6.35
N ALA A 272 14.80 -18.04 -7.22
CA ALA A 272 15.56 -17.79 -8.45
C ALA A 272 14.67 -17.09 -9.49
N GLY A 273 14.24 -15.87 -9.17
CA GLY A 273 13.26 -15.09 -9.95
C GLY A 273 11.81 -15.47 -9.65
N LEU A 274 10.88 -14.89 -10.40
CA LEU A 274 9.47 -15.30 -10.36
C LEU A 274 9.26 -16.52 -11.27
N PRO A 275 8.38 -17.47 -10.88
CA PRO A 275 8.09 -18.62 -11.74
C PRO A 275 7.51 -18.15 -13.06
N ASN A 276 7.96 -18.76 -14.15
CA ASN A 276 7.46 -18.49 -15.48
C ASN A 276 6.09 -19.16 -15.70
N ALA A 277 5.48 -18.98 -16.87
CA ALA A 277 4.15 -19.53 -17.19
C ALA A 277 4.07 -21.07 -17.16
N PHE A 278 5.21 -21.77 -17.10
CA PHE A 278 5.32 -23.22 -16.98
C PHE A 278 5.70 -23.67 -15.56
N GLY A 279 5.82 -22.73 -14.61
CA GLY A 279 6.21 -23.02 -13.23
C GLY A 279 7.72 -23.24 -13.02
N GLU A 280 8.56 -22.95 -14.03
CA GLU A 280 10.02 -23.05 -13.93
C GLU A 280 10.64 -21.70 -13.54
N TYR A 281 11.90 -21.73 -13.12
CA TYR A 281 12.64 -20.57 -12.63
C TYR A 281 13.79 -20.25 -13.57
N ASP A 282 13.75 -19.03 -14.10
CA ASP A 282 14.57 -18.59 -15.24
C ASP A 282 15.86 -17.85 -14.82
N GLU A 283 15.97 -17.47 -13.54
CA GLU A 283 17.14 -16.74 -13.05
C GLU A 283 18.35 -17.67 -12.95
N THR A 284 19.51 -17.24 -13.48
CA THR A 284 20.72 -18.07 -13.49
C THR A 284 21.48 -17.98 -12.16
N PRO A 285 22.37 -18.95 -11.84
CA PRO A 285 23.25 -18.89 -10.67
C PRO A 285 23.98 -17.55 -10.51
N GLU A 286 24.51 -16.99 -11.60
CA GLU A 286 25.25 -15.73 -11.60
C GLU A 286 24.34 -14.54 -11.32
N GLN A 287 23.10 -14.56 -11.83
CA GLN A 287 22.12 -13.50 -11.61
C GLN A 287 21.67 -13.47 -10.14
N THR A 288 21.27 -14.62 -9.59
CA THR A 288 20.90 -14.72 -8.17
C THR A 288 22.07 -14.33 -7.27
N ALA A 289 23.28 -14.84 -7.56
CA ALA A 289 24.48 -14.49 -6.80
C ALA A 289 24.80 -12.99 -6.86
N ALA A 290 24.57 -12.32 -7.99
CA ALA A 290 24.78 -10.87 -8.11
C ALA A 290 23.82 -10.06 -7.20
N PHE A 291 22.55 -10.45 -7.12
CA PHE A 291 21.60 -9.79 -6.22
C PHE A 291 21.93 -10.04 -4.74
N ILE A 292 22.24 -11.29 -4.38
CA ILE A 292 22.62 -11.64 -3.00
C ILE A 292 23.94 -10.97 -2.60
N LYS A 293 24.88 -10.85 -3.53
CA LYS A 293 26.11 -10.09 -3.32
C LYS A 293 25.81 -8.63 -2.97
N GLU A 294 24.88 -7.99 -3.67
CA GLU A 294 24.47 -6.62 -3.35
C GLU A 294 23.85 -6.52 -1.94
N PHE A 295 23.05 -7.50 -1.51
CA PHE A 295 22.52 -7.52 -0.14
C PHE A 295 23.63 -7.60 0.89
N ALA A 296 24.64 -8.43 0.63
CA ALA A 296 25.82 -8.59 1.48
C ALA A 296 26.66 -7.30 1.52
N GLU A 297 26.96 -6.69 0.36
CA GLU A 297 27.73 -5.44 0.26
C GLU A 297 27.01 -4.26 0.93
N SER A 298 25.68 -4.21 0.82
CA SER A 298 24.83 -3.25 1.53
C SER A 298 24.68 -3.54 3.03
N GLY A 299 25.27 -4.63 3.54
CA GLY A 299 25.25 -4.99 4.95
C GLY A 299 23.86 -5.37 5.48
N LEU A 300 23.02 -6.01 4.66
CA LEU A 300 21.62 -6.30 4.99
C LEU A 300 21.41 -7.69 5.62
N ILE A 301 22.35 -8.62 5.44
CA ILE A 301 22.14 -10.04 5.72
C ILE A 301 23.30 -10.66 6.52
N ASN A 302 22.95 -11.70 7.28
CA ASN A 302 23.85 -12.57 8.02
C ASN A 302 23.77 -14.03 7.55
N ILE A 303 22.61 -14.44 7.02
CA ILE A 303 22.36 -15.76 6.44
C ILE A 303 21.73 -15.58 5.07
N THR A 304 22.17 -16.36 4.08
CA THR A 304 21.56 -16.33 2.75
C THR A 304 21.63 -17.67 2.04
N GLY A 305 20.79 -17.88 1.04
CA GLY A 305 20.64 -19.12 0.29
C GLY A 305 19.63 -18.88 -0.83
N GLY A 306 18.80 -19.88 -1.14
CA GLY A 306 17.66 -19.62 -2.01
C GLY A 306 16.50 -20.59 -1.80
N CYS A 307 15.32 -20.17 -2.22
CA CYS A 307 14.10 -20.97 -2.12
C CYS A 307 13.79 -21.57 -3.49
N CYS A 308 12.54 -21.51 -3.96
CA CYS A 308 12.09 -22.16 -5.19
C CYS A 308 12.95 -21.76 -6.41
N GLY A 309 13.31 -22.77 -7.22
CA GLY A 309 14.18 -22.61 -8.40
C GLY A 309 15.68 -22.68 -8.12
N THR A 310 16.10 -22.51 -6.87
CA THR A 310 17.51 -22.51 -6.48
C THR A 310 18.09 -23.93 -6.51
N THR A 311 19.29 -24.09 -7.05
CA THR A 311 19.99 -25.37 -7.22
C THR A 311 21.36 -25.36 -6.54
N PRO A 312 22.06 -26.51 -6.43
CA PRO A 312 23.45 -26.52 -5.93
C PRO A 312 24.38 -25.56 -6.68
N ASP A 313 24.15 -25.32 -7.99
CA ASP A 313 24.96 -24.36 -8.75
C ASP A 313 24.71 -22.91 -8.32
N HIS A 314 23.46 -22.57 -7.99
CA HIS A 314 23.12 -21.27 -7.41
C HIS A 314 23.77 -21.09 -6.04
N ILE A 315 23.69 -22.10 -5.16
CA ILE A 315 24.32 -22.05 -3.83
C ILE A 315 25.84 -21.90 -3.95
N ARG A 316 26.48 -22.58 -4.91
CA ARG A 316 27.91 -22.42 -5.16
C ARG A 316 28.24 -21.01 -5.63
N ALA A 317 27.46 -20.44 -6.55
CA ALA A 317 27.65 -19.08 -7.02
C ALA A 317 27.47 -18.04 -5.90
N ILE A 318 26.41 -18.19 -5.09
CA ILE A 318 26.14 -17.34 -3.92
C ILE A 318 27.30 -17.42 -2.92
N TYR A 319 27.73 -18.63 -2.54
CA TYR A 319 28.85 -18.81 -1.62
C TYR A 319 30.12 -18.10 -2.10
N GLN A 320 30.48 -18.28 -3.38
CA GLN A 320 31.68 -17.62 -3.94
C GLN A 320 31.54 -16.09 -3.97
N ALA A 321 30.32 -15.57 -4.16
CA ALA A 321 30.07 -14.15 -4.24
C ALA A 321 30.14 -13.44 -2.87
N VAL A 322 29.78 -14.13 -1.77
CA VAL A 322 29.66 -13.50 -0.44
C VAL A 322 30.71 -13.91 0.59
N LYS A 323 31.48 -14.98 0.37
CA LYS A 323 32.43 -15.53 1.36
C LYS A 323 33.44 -14.54 1.95
N ASP A 324 33.80 -13.49 1.19
CA ASP A 324 34.81 -12.50 1.56
C ASP A 324 34.20 -11.17 2.03
N ILE A 325 32.86 -11.09 2.12
CA ILE A 325 32.11 -9.89 2.50
C ILE A 325 31.76 -9.95 3.99
N PRO A 326 31.97 -8.85 4.76
CA PRO A 326 31.59 -8.83 6.17
C PRO A 326 30.06 -8.95 6.35
N PRO A 327 29.60 -9.68 7.37
CA PRO A 327 28.16 -9.81 7.65
C PRO A 327 27.56 -8.49 8.17
N ARG A 328 26.23 -8.38 8.08
CA ARG A 328 25.46 -7.30 8.71
C ARG A 328 25.83 -7.14 10.18
N LYS A 329 26.03 -5.89 10.61
CA LYS A 329 26.13 -5.55 12.03
C LYS A 329 24.73 -5.38 12.60
N ILE A 330 24.47 -6.00 13.75
CA ILE A 330 23.21 -5.80 14.47
C ILE A 330 23.16 -4.32 14.92
N PRO A 331 22.08 -3.59 14.58
CA PRO A 331 21.94 -2.18 14.95
C PRO A 331 21.69 -2.04 16.45
N GLU A 332 22.14 -0.91 17.01
CA GLU A 332 21.69 -0.49 18.34
C GLU A 332 20.26 0.03 18.24
N THR A 333 19.31 -0.66 18.85
CA THR A 333 17.89 -0.25 18.83
C THR A 333 17.56 0.63 20.03
N VAL A 334 16.84 1.72 19.79
CA VAL A 334 16.25 2.53 20.86
C VAL A 334 15.15 1.72 21.56
N HIS A 335 15.16 1.71 22.89
CA HIS A 335 14.10 1.09 23.70
C HIS A 335 12.76 1.78 23.40
N ALA A 336 11.74 0.96 23.16
CA ALA A 336 10.39 1.41 22.85
C ALA A 336 9.40 0.31 23.20
N CYS A 337 8.20 0.67 23.62
CA CYS A 337 7.10 -0.28 23.65
C CYS A 337 6.69 -0.58 22.22
N ARG A 338 6.92 -1.80 21.75
CA ARG A 338 6.65 -2.19 20.35
C ARG A 338 5.41 -3.05 20.29
N LEU A 339 4.35 -2.52 19.70
CA LEU A 339 3.07 -3.19 19.46
C LEU A 339 2.83 -3.35 17.95
N SER A 340 1.82 -4.13 17.60
CA SER A 340 1.39 -4.24 16.20
C SER A 340 -0.04 -4.72 16.06
N GLY A 341 -0.73 -4.18 15.05
CA GLY A 341 -1.83 -4.84 14.35
C GLY A 341 -1.28 -5.44 13.04
N LEU A 342 -1.88 -5.06 11.91
CA LEU A 342 -1.27 -5.23 10.58
C LEU A 342 -0.09 -4.27 10.34
N GLU A 343 -0.08 -3.15 11.07
CA GLU A 343 0.95 -2.11 11.00
C GLU A 343 1.68 -1.97 12.34
N PRO A 344 2.95 -1.55 12.34
CA PRO A 344 3.71 -1.39 13.57
C PRO A 344 3.24 -0.16 14.32
N PHE A 345 3.18 -0.25 15.65
CA PHE A 345 2.94 0.88 16.52
C PHE A 345 3.98 0.87 17.65
N ASN A 346 4.98 1.74 17.52
CA ASN A 346 6.08 1.84 18.47
C ASN A 346 5.95 3.12 19.30
N ILE A 347 6.05 2.98 20.61
CA ILE A 347 5.93 4.09 21.56
C ILE A 347 7.31 4.34 22.18
N TYR A 348 7.91 5.47 21.83
CA TYR A 348 9.20 5.95 22.31
C TYR A 348 9.02 6.96 23.45
N ASP A 349 10.09 7.32 24.16
CA ASP A 349 10.04 8.28 25.27
C ASP A 349 9.56 9.69 24.87
N ASP A 350 9.74 10.09 23.62
CA ASP A 350 9.30 11.36 23.04
C ASP A 350 7.97 11.25 22.28
N SER A 351 7.33 10.08 22.30
CA SER A 351 6.02 9.90 21.67
C SER A 351 4.92 10.68 22.40
N LEU A 352 3.93 11.13 21.63
CA LEU A 352 2.74 11.78 22.18
C LEU A 352 1.89 10.78 22.96
N PHE A 353 0.98 11.32 23.78
CA PHE A 353 0.03 10.53 24.56
C PHE A 353 -0.79 9.59 23.66
N VAL A 354 -0.86 8.32 24.05
CA VAL A 354 -1.56 7.28 23.28
C VAL A 354 -3.00 7.13 23.75
N ASN A 355 -3.95 7.31 22.82
CA ASN A 355 -5.36 7.11 23.07
C ASN A 355 -5.76 5.65 22.86
N VAL A 356 -6.21 4.99 23.93
CA VAL A 356 -6.80 3.66 23.88
C VAL A 356 -8.33 3.80 23.88
N GLY A 357 -8.99 3.35 22.81
CA GLY A 357 -10.44 3.50 22.64
C GLY A 357 -11.25 2.61 23.58
N GLU A 358 -12.08 3.21 24.44
CA GLU A 358 -12.85 2.52 25.50
C GLU A 358 -14.25 1.99 25.11
N ARG A 359 -14.77 2.32 23.92
CA ARG A 359 -16.21 2.15 23.60
C ARG A 359 -16.59 0.73 23.22
N THR A 360 -15.62 -0.12 22.89
CA THR A 360 -15.74 -1.56 22.60
C THR A 360 -15.76 -2.37 23.89
N ASN A 361 -16.51 -1.87 24.89
CA ASN A 361 -16.60 -2.43 26.23
C ASN A 361 -18.06 -2.68 26.60
N VAL A 362 -18.41 -3.94 26.83
CA VAL A 362 -19.78 -4.38 27.15
C VAL A 362 -20.26 -3.81 28.50
N THR A 363 -19.36 -3.56 29.45
CA THR A 363 -19.72 -2.95 30.74
C THR A 363 -19.78 -1.42 30.68
N GLY A 364 -18.95 -0.81 29.83
CA GLY A 364 -18.78 0.65 29.72
C GLY A 364 -19.69 1.33 28.70
N SER A 365 -20.14 0.62 27.66
CA SER A 365 -20.87 1.18 26.51
C SER A 365 -22.25 0.53 26.33
N LYS A 366 -23.31 1.29 26.63
CA LYS A 366 -24.70 0.84 26.45
C LYS A 366 -25.01 0.44 25.01
N LYS A 367 -24.43 1.14 24.02
CA LYS A 367 -24.61 0.81 22.59
C LYS A 367 -23.95 -0.53 22.29
N PHE A 368 -22.69 -0.71 22.69
CA PHE A 368 -21.94 -1.93 22.41
C PHE A 368 -22.54 -3.15 23.11
N LEU A 369 -22.90 -3.03 24.39
CA LEU A 369 -23.66 -4.06 25.13
C LEU A 369 -24.90 -4.52 24.38
N ARG A 370 -25.69 -3.59 23.87
CA ARG A 370 -26.92 -3.91 23.12
C ARG A 370 -26.57 -4.69 21.85
N LEU A 371 -25.60 -4.21 21.06
CA LEU A 371 -25.21 -4.83 19.80
C LEU A 371 -24.67 -6.25 19.97
N ILE A 372 -23.81 -6.47 20.97
CA ILE A 372 -23.26 -7.80 21.26
C ILE A 372 -24.37 -8.75 21.77
N ARG A 373 -25.30 -8.28 22.62
CA ARG A 373 -26.43 -9.10 23.10
C ARG A 373 -27.46 -9.42 22.02
N GLU A 374 -27.61 -8.55 21.02
CA GLU A 374 -28.49 -8.73 19.86
C GLU A 374 -27.79 -9.46 18.71
N GLU A 375 -26.53 -9.89 18.90
CA GLU A 375 -25.68 -10.53 17.88
C GLU A 375 -25.51 -9.69 16.61
N ASN A 376 -25.68 -8.36 16.70
CA ASN A 376 -25.47 -7.42 15.61
C ASN A 376 -24.00 -6.99 15.56
N PHE A 377 -23.15 -7.95 15.20
CA PHE A 377 -21.70 -7.76 15.18
C PHE A 377 -21.21 -6.78 14.10
N ALA A 378 -21.96 -6.62 13.00
CA ALA A 378 -21.63 -5.66 11.94
C ALA A 378 -21.63 -4.21 12.48
N GLU A 379 -22.71 -3.79 13.14
CA GLU A 379 -22.74 -2.46 13.80
C GLU A 379 -21.75 -2.38 14.99
N ALA A 380 -21.38 -3.51 15.60
CA ALA A 380 -20.37 -3.54 16.65
C ALA A 380 -18.96 -3.26 16.10
N LEU A 381 -18.64 -3.73 14.88
CA LEU A 381 -17.40 -3.39 14.17
C LEU A 381 -17.34 -1.89 13.85
N GLU A 382 -18.45 -1.27 13.47
CA GLU A 382 -18.51 0.19 13.26
C GLU A 382 -18.12 0.96 14.52
N VAL A 383 -18.45 0.46 15.73
CA VAL A 383 -18.03 1.10 16.98
C VAL A 383 -16.50 1.04 17.13
N ALA A 384 -15.86 -0.06 16.74
CA ALA A 384 -14.40 -0.17 16.74
C ALA A 384 -13.77 0.75 15.68
N GLN A 385 -14.28 0.72 14.44
CA GLN A 385 -13.81 1.56 13.33
C GLN A 385 -13.92 3.05 13.64
N GLN A 386 -15.06 3.51 14.15
CA GLN A 386 -15.28 4.90 14.54
C GLN A 386 -14.27 5.39 15.60
N GLN A 387 -13.82 4.51 16.49
CA GLN A 387 -12.79 4.88 17.47
C GLN A 387 -11.45 5.11 16.81
N VAL A 388 -11.06 4.24 15.87
CA VAL A 388 -9.81 4.39 15.10
C VAL A 388 -9.85 5.68 14.26
N GLU A 389 -10.96 5.95 13.57
CA GLU A 389 -11.18 7.18 12.81
C GLU A 389 -11.16 8.43 13.69
N ALA A 390 -11.70 8.31 14.92
CA ALA A 390 -11.65 9.38 15.92
C ALA A 390 -10.27 9.54 16.58
N GLY A 391 -9.26 8.77 16.19
CA GLY A 391 -7.88 8.92 16.66
C GLY A 391 -7.43 7.94 17.75
N ALA A 392 -8.18 6.86 18.01
CA ALA A 392 -7.69 5.77 18.84
C ALA A 392 -6.54 5.03 18.13
N GLN A 393 -5.41 4.89 18.84
CA GLN A 393 -4.21 4.20 18.34
C GLN A 393 -4.13 2.75 18.82
N ILE A 394 -4.93 2.40 19.84
CA ILE A 394 -5.15 1.05 20.36
C ILE A 394 -6.64 0.92 20.64
N ILE A 395 -7.23 -0.25 20.44
CA ILE A 395 -8.64 -0.52 20.74
C ILE A 395 -8.73 -1.46 21.95
N ASP A 396 -9.42 -1.04 23.01
CA ASP A 396 -9.72 -1.88 24.18
C ASP A 396 -11.01 -2.67 23.92
N ILE A 397 -10.92 -4.01 23.94
CA ILE A 397 -12.06 -4.90 23.70
C ILE A 397 -12.36 -5.66 24.98
N ASN A 398 -13.54 -5.40 25.55
CA ASN A 398 -14.04 -6.06 26.76
C ASN A 398 -15.42 -6.69 26.50
N MET A 399 -15.54 -7.99 26.77
CA MET A 399 -16.77 -8.77 26.59
C MET A 399 -17.37 -9.29 27.92
N ASP A 400 -16.89 -8.81 29.06
CA ASP A 400 -17.30 -9.31 30.37
C ASP A 400 -18.75 -8.92 30.70
N GLU A 401 -19.64 -9.89 30.79
CA GLU A 401 -20.99 -9.70 31.29
C GLU A 401 -21.56 -11.03 31.80
N GLY A 402 -22.28 -11.02 32.94
CA GLY A 402 -22.65 -12.24 33.66
C GLY A 402 -23.66 -13.17 32.96
N MET A 403 -24.38 -12.68 31.96
CA MET A 403 -25.40 -13.34 31.15
C MET A 403 -24.93 -13.63 29.70
N LEU A 404 -23.72 -13.22 29.32
CA LEU A 404 -23.13 -13.44 28.00
C LEU A 404 -22.15 -14.63 28.03
N ASP A 405 -22.04 -15.37 26.91
CA ASP A 405 -20.86 -16.19 26.67
C ASP A 405 -19.69 -15.25 26.28
N SER A 406 -19.06 -14.65 27.28
CA SER A 406 -17.97 -13.68 27.11
C SER A 406 -16.77 -14.27 26.36
N GLN A 407 -16.45 -15.54 26.58
CA GLN A 407 -15.35 -16.19 25.87
C GLN A 407 -15.69 -16.39 24.38
N GLY A 408 -16.88 -16.94 24.08
CA GLY A 408 -17.36 -17.11 22.71
C GLY A 408 -17.49 -15.78 21.95
N ALA A 409 -18.03 -14.75 22.61
CA ALA A 409 -18.18 -13.42 22.03
C ALA A 409 -16.82 -12.74 21.76
N MET A 410 -15.84 -12.90 22.66
CA MET A 410 -14.48 -12.39 22.45
C MET A 410 -13.84 -13.01 21.21
N VAL A 411 -13.89 -14.35 21.09
CA VAL A 411 -13.34 -15.08 19.93
C VAL A 411 -14.05 -14.65 18.65
N HIS A 412 -15.39 -14.63 18.65
CA HIS A 412 -16.16 -14.27 17.46
C HIS A 412 -15.87 -12.85 16.99
N PHE A 413 -15.88 -11.87 17.92
CA PHE A 413 -15.65 -10.48 17.57
C PHE A 413 -14.21 -10.22 17.12
N LEU A 414 -13.20 -10.81 17.76
CA LEU A 414 -11.81 -10.66 17.32
C LEU A 414 -11.56 -11.29 15.95
N ASN A 415 -12.21 -12.42 15.65
CA ASN A 415 -12.13 -13.02 14.31
C ASN A 415 -12.74 -12.13 13.23
N LEU A 416 -13.80 -11.38 13.55
CA LEU A 416 -14.39 -10.37 12.67
C LEU A 416 -13.51 -9.12 12.56
N VAL A 417 -12.93 -8.65 13.66
CA VAL A 417 -11.97 -7.53 13.63
C VAL A 417 -10.79 -7.84 12.72
N ALA A 418 -10.31 -9.09 12.70
CA ALA A 418 -9.24 -9.53 11.82
C ALA A 418 -9.60 -9.48 10.32
N SER A 419 -10.89 -9.49 9.94
CA SER A 419 -11.32 -9.33 8.55
C SER A 419 -11.47 -7.88 8.10
N GLU A 420 -11.39 -6.92 9.03
CA GLU A 420 -11.53 -5.48 8.76
C GLU A 420 -10.16 -4.78 8.83
N PRO A 421 -9.51 -4.44 7.69
CA PRO A 421 -8.16 -3.86 7.68
C PRO A 421 -8.05 -2.52 8.43
N ASP A 422 -9.09 -1.69 8.39
CA ASP A 422 -9.09 -0.37 9.04
C ASP A 422 -9.06 -0.46 10.57
N ILE A 423 -9.61 -1.55 11.11
CA ILE A 423 -9.62 -1.85 12.54
C ILE A 423 -8.34 -2.61 12.91
N SER A 424 -8.04 -3.68 12.20
CA SER A 424 -6.91 -4.58 12.48
C SER A 424 -5.53 -3.96 12.21
N ARG A 425 -5.43 -2.80 11.53
CA ARG A 425 -4.16 -2.07 11.38
C ARG A 425 -3.56 -1.62 12.71
N VAL A 426 -4.39 -1.29 13.71
CA VAL A 426 -3.93 -0.85 15.03
C VAL A 426 -3.85 -2.02 16.02
N PRO A 427 -3.01 -1.95 17.08
CA PRO A 427 -2.96 -2.99 18.11
C PRO A 427 -4.27 -3.13 18.89
N ILE A 428 -4.53 -4.33 19.38
CA ILE A 428 -5.68 -4.65 20.21
C ILE A 428 -5.25 -4.80 21.67
N MET A 429 -6.01 -4.18 22.58
CA MET A 429 -5.95 -4.40 24.01
C MET A 429 -7.08 -5.35 24.40
N ILE A 430 -6.72 -6.55 24.86
CA ILE A 430 -7.66 -7.61 25.24
C ILE A 430 -7.99 -7.41 26.71
N ASP A 431 -9.23 -7.00 26.99
CA ASP A 431 -9.69 -6.66 28.33
C ASP A 431 -10.67 -7.70 28.90
N SER A 432 -10.31 -8.29 30.02
CA SER A 432 -11.20 -9.12 30.83
C SER A 432 -10.67 -9.29 32.26
N SER A 433 -11.61 -9.47 33.18
CA SER A 433 -11.34 -9.89 34.56
C SER A 433 -11.05 -11.39 34.70
N LYS A 434 -11.25 -12.18 33.63
CA LYS A 434 -11.09 -13.63 33.61
C LYS A 434 -9.97 -14.05 32.66
N TRP A 435 -9.02 -14.83 33.18
CA TRP A 435 -7.85 -15.25 32.42
C TRP A 435 -8.21 -16.08 31.19
N GLU A 436 -9.19 -16.98 31.30
CA GLU A 436 -9.63 -17.83 30.19
C GLU A 436 -10.14 -17.04 28.98
N ILE A 437 -10.68 -15.84 29.19
CA ILE A 437 -11.14 -14.94 28.12
C ILE A 437 -9.95 -14.19 27.50
N ILE A 438 -9.02 -13.70 28.34
CA ILE A 438 -7.76 -13.08 27.88
C ILE A 438 -7.00 -14.07 26.98
N GLU A 439 -6.82 -15.29 27.47
CA GLU A 439 -6.11 -16.34 26.74
C GLU A 439 -6.83 -16.73 25.44
N ALA A 440 -8.16 -16.82 25.45
CA ALA A 440 -8.92 -17.04 24.22
C ALA A 440 -8.72 -15.89 23.21
N GLY A 441 -8.69 -14.63 23.66
CA GLY A 441 -8.41 -13.49 22.80
C GLY A 441 -6.99 -13.47 22.24
N LEU A 442 -5.99 -13.83 23.04
CA LEU A 442 -4.58 -13.90 22.62
C LEU A 442 -4.38 -14.89 21.48
N LYS A 443 -5.17 -15.97 21.47
CA LYS A 443 -5.21 -17.00 20.42
C LYS A 443 -5.86 -16.54 19.11
N CYS A 444 -6.46 -15.35 19.06
CA CYS A 444 -7.13 -14.79 17.87
C CYS A 444 -6.37 -13.63 17.21
N VAL A 445 -5.37 -13.03 17.88
CA VAL A 445 -4.71 -11.80 17.41
C VAL A 445 -3.33 -12.09 16.81
N GLN A 446 -3.17 -11.77 15.51
CA GLN A 446 -1.91 -12.00 14.78
C GLN A 446 -0.77 -11.04 15.17
N GLY A 447 -1.10 -9.80 15.52
CA GLY A 447 -0.14 -8.79 15.96
C GLY A 447 0.39 -9.02 17.39
N LYS A 448 1.13 -8.04 17.93
CA LYS A 448 1.52 -7.95 19.34
C LYS A 448 0.48 -7.13 20.11
N PRO A 449 -0.41 -7.77 20.88
CA PRO A 449 -1.48 -7.10 21.61
C PRO A 449 -1.02 -6.60 22.98
N VAL A 450 -1.92 -5.92 23.68
CA VAL A 450 -1.80 -5.59 25.11
C VAL A 450 -2.80 -6.43 25.90
N VAL A 451 -2.38 -7.05 27.00
CA VAL A 451 -3.27 -7.74 27.94
C VAL A 451 -3.72 -6.77 29.01
N ASN A 452 -5.03 -6.60 29.18
CA ASN A 452 -5.66 -5.80 30.23
C ASN A 452 -6.53 -6.72 31.10
N SER A 453 -6.09 -7.18 32.27
CA SER A 453 -4.82 -6.92 32.93
C SER A 453 -4.41 -8.11 33.80
N ILE A 454 -3.20 -8.06 34.35
CA ILE A 454 -2.71 -8.98 35.38
C ILE A 454 -2.40 -8.20 36.68
N SER A 455 -2.40 -8.89 37.82
CA SER A 455 -2.12 -8.26 39.12
C SER A 455 -1.64 -9.28 40.16
N LEU A 456 -1.17 -8.80 41.32
CA LEU A 456 -0.76 -9.62 42.46
C LEU A 456 -1.93 -10.03 43.37
N LYS A 457 -3.18 -9.70 43.01
CA LYS A 457 -4.38 -9.96 43.81
C LYS A 457 -4.51 -11.42 44.28
N GLU A 458 -4.18 -12.36 43.40
CA GLU A 458 -4.27 -13.80 43.66
C GLU A 458 -2.94 -14.39 44.18
N GLY A 459 -1.96 -13.53 44.44
CA GLY A 459 -0.65 -13.90 44.94
C GLY A 459 0.43 -13.99 43.87
N TYR A 460 1.65 -14.24 44.35
CA TYR A 460 2.87 -14.30 43.54
C TYR A 460 2.83 -15.36 42.44
N ASP A 461 2.44 -16.60 42.77
CA ASP A 461 2.54 -17.74 41.84
C ASP A 461 1.65 -17.54 40.61
N GLU A 462 0.41 -17.11 40.81
CA GLU A 462 -0.55 -16.88 39.72
C GLU A 462 -0.16 -15.68 38.85
N PHE A 463 0.37 -14.60 39.45
CA PHE A 463 0.90 -13.45 38.71
C PHE A 463 2.07 -13.86 37.80
N VAL A 464 3.00 -14.66 38.32
CA VAL A 464 4.16 -15.15 37.57
C VAL A 464 3.76 -16.11 36.45
N GLU A 465 2.80 -17.00 36.70
CA GLU A 465 2.27 -17.93 35.69
C GLU A 465 1.63 -17.16 34.53
N LYS A 466 0.71 -16.23 34.84
CA LYS A 466 0.05 -15.39 33.84
C LYS A 466 1.05 -14.55 33.06
N ALA A 467 2.03 -13.94 33.74
CA ALA A 467 3.11 -13.20 33.08
C ALA A 467 3.92 -14.09 32.12
N ARG A 468 4.30 -15.30 32.52
CA ARG A 468 5.02 -16.23 31.63
C ARG A 468 4.20 -16.58 30.39
N LEU A 469 2.90 -16.81 30.55
CA LEU A 469 2.00 -17.05 29.43
C LEU A 469 1.87 -15.83 28.51
N CYS A 470 1.67 -14.61 29.06
CA CYS A 470 1.64 -13.38 28.25
C CYS A 470 2.93 -13.21 27.42
N ARG A 471 4.10 -13.50 28.02
CA ARG A 471 5.38 -13.47 27.31
C ARG A 471 5.45 -14.54 26.22
N GLN A 472 4.96 -15.75 26.49
CA GLN A 472 4.94 -16.86 25.54
C GLN A 472 3.99 -16.61 24.36
N TYR A 473 2.88 -15.90 24.58
CA TYR A 473 1.98 -15.41 23.51
C TYR A 473 2.50 -14.15 22.80
N GLY A 474 3.53 -13.50 23.33
CA GLY A 474 4.14 -12.30 22.77
C GLY A 474 3.34 -11.02 22.97
N ALA A 475 2.74 -10.81 24.14
CA ALA A 475 1.95 -9.63 24.46
C ALA A 475 2.67 -8.64 25.38
N ALA A 476 2.33 -7.35 25.28
CA ALA A 476 2.55 -6.39 26.35
C ALA A 476 1.49 -6.58 27.45
N VAL A 477 1.75 -6.10 28.67
CA VAL A 477 0.87 -6.33 29.83
C VAL A 477 0.55 -5.04 30.57
N ILE A 478 -0.74 -4.83 30.86
CA ILE A 478 -1.18 -3.91 31.89
C ILE A 478 -1.11 -4.62 33.24
N VAL A 479 -0.39 -4.02 34.17
CA VAL A 479 -0.25 -4.47 35.55
C VAL A 479 -0.99 -3.51 36.46
N MET A 480 -2.12 -3.95 37.01
CA MET A 480 -2.86 -3.14 37.98
C MET A 480 -2.14 -3.09 39.32
N ALA A 481 -2.21 -1.93 39.98
CA ALA A 481 -1.74 -1.77 41.36
C ALA A 481 -2.71 -2.42 42.37
N PHE A 482 -2.85 -3.74 42.28
CA PHE A 482 -3.70 -4.58 43.12
C PHE A 482 -2.90 -5.80 43.59
N ASP A 483 -2.76 -5.96 44.90
CA ASP A 483 -2.09 -7.10 45.53
C ASP A 483 -3.02 -7.87 46.48
N GLU A 484 -2.48 -8.81 47.25
CA GLU A 484 -3.22 -9.69 48.16
C GLU A 484 -3.95 -8.92 49.29
N VAL A 485 -3.54 -7.67 49.55
CA VAL A 485 -4.14 -6.81 50.57
C VAL A 485 -5.32 -6.01 50.01
N GLY A 486 -5.31 -5.71 48.72
CA GLY A 486 -6.35 -4.89 48.09
C GLY A 486 -5.83 -4.02 46.95
N GLN A 487 -6.72 -3.17 46.43
CA GLN A 487 -6.35 -2.13 45.48
C GLN A 487 -5.56 -1.03 46.19
N ALA A 488 -4.51 -0.51 45.55
CA ALA A 488 -3.75 0.63 46.08
C ALA A 488 -4.52 1.94 45.91
N ASP A 489 -4.97 2.51 47.02
CA ASP A 489 -5.72 3.76 47.14
C ASP A 489 -4.83 4.98 47.35
N THR A 490 -3.71 4.84 48.05
CA THR A 490 -2.73 5.92 48.35
C THR A 490 -1.51 5.90 47.42
N ALA A 491 -0.85 7.04 47.23
CA ALA A 491 0.38 7.14 46.44
C ALA A 491 1.47 6.17 46.93
N GLU A 492 1.68 6.02 48.24
CA GLU A 492 2.65 5.09 48.82
C GLU A 492 2.37 3.65 48.42
N ARG A 493 1.10 3.21 48.54
CA ARG A 493 0.71 1.84 48.16
C ARG A 493 0.84 1.62 46.66
N LYS A 494 0.47 2.60 45.83
CA LYS A 494 0.64 2.51 44.36
C LYS A 494 2.12 2.32 44.00
N ARG A 495 3.02 3.11 44.60
CA ARG A 495 4.48 3.00 44.41
C ARG A 495 5.01 1.63 44.86
N GLU A 496 4.59 1.16 46.03
CA GLU A 496 5.00 -0.13 46.59
C GLU A 496 4.63 -1.30 45.67
N ILE A 497 3.36 -1.39 45.26
CA ILE A 497 2.87 -2.49 44.42
C ILE A 497 3.52 -2.43 43.03
N CYS A 498 3.56 -1.26 42.38
CA CYS A 498 4.20 -1.14 41.06
C CYS A 498 5.68 -1.51 41.12
N LYS A 499 6.39 -1.12 42.19
CA LYS A 499 7.80 -1.53 42.39
C LYS A 499 7.93 -3.04 42.55
N ARG A 500 7.12 -3.65 43.43
CA ARG A 500 7.14 -5.10 43.67
C ARG A 500 6.87 -5.87 42.38
N SER A 501 5.83 -5.47 41.64
CA SER A 501 5.49 -6.10 40.36
C SER A 501 6.59 -5.92 39.31
N TYR A 502 7.21 -4.73 39.20
CA TYR A 502 8.35 -4.50 38.31
C TYR A 502 9.53 -5.40 38.66
N ASP A 503 9.87 -5.48 39.95
CA ASP A 503 11.00 -6.29 40.40
C ASP A 503 10.77 -7.78 40.09
N ILE A 504 9.54 -8.29 40.26
CA ILE A 504 9.17 -9.66 39.90
C ILE A 504 9.25 -9.87 38.38
N LEU A 505 8.59 -9.02 37.60
CA LEU A 505 8.51 -9.19 36.14
C LEU A 505 9.89 -9.08 35.48
N VAL A 506 10.67 -8.07 35.83
CA VAL A 506 11.96 -7.81 35.19
C VAL A 506 13.04 -8.74 35.73
N ASN A 507 13.17 -8.89 37.06
CA ASN A 507 14.30 -9.62 37.63
C ASN A 507 14.07 -11.13 37.74
N GLU A 508 12.82 -11.59 37.91
CA GLU A 508 12.51 -13.01 38.13
C GLU A 508 11.90 -13.69 36.90
N VAL A 509 10.99 -13.02 36.19
CA VAL A 509 10.35 -13.56 34.97
C VAL A 509 11.17 -13.29 33.71
N GLY A 510 11.95 -12.22 33.70
CA GLY A 510 12.70 -11.76 32.52
C GLY A 510 11.79 -11.11 31.47
N TYR A 511 10.73 -10.44 31.92
CA TYR A 511 9.84 -9.65 31.06
C TYR A 511 10.56 -8.38 30.58
N PRO A 512 10.51 -8.02 29.29
CA PRO A 512 11.03 -6.74 28.81
C PRO A 512 10.32 -5.58 29.53
N ALA A 513 11.10 -4.65 30.10
CA ALA A 513 10.54 -3.55 30.89
C ALA A 513 9.68 -2.61 30.04
N GLU A 514 10.05 -2.43 28.77
CA GLU A 514 9.29 -1.66 27.77
C GLU A 514 7.93 -2.25 27.39
N ASP A 515 7.65 -3.51 27.75
CA ASP A 515 6.37 -4.18 27.52
C ASP A 515 5.45 -4.16 28.76
N ILE A 516 5.91 -3.54 29.86
CA ILE A 516 5.16 -3.40 31.11
C ILE A 516 4.49 -2.04 31.14
N ILE A 517 3.15 -2.04 31.25
CA ILE A 517 2.33 -0.85 31.39
C ILE A 517 1.70 -0.90 32.78
N PHE A 518 2.02 0.04 33.67
CA PHE A 518 1.36 0.11 34.97
C PHE A 518 0.04 0.85 34.89
N ASP A 519 -0.99 0.30 35.52
CA ASP A 519 -2.20 1.03 35.89
C ASP A 519 -2.21 1.24 37.42
N PRO A 520 -1.85 2.43 37.92
CA PRO A 520 -1.91 2.77 39.33
C PRO A 520 -3.33 2.81 39.93
N ASN A 521 -4.37 2.43 39.19
CA ASN A 521 -5.80 2.56 39.48
C ASN A 521 -6.29 4.01 39.55
N VAL A 522 -7.08 4.40 38.56
CA VAL A 522 -7.84 5.66 38.57
C VAL A 522 -9.15 5.45 39.34
N PHE A 523 -9.35 6.19 40.43
CA PHE A 523 -10.58 6.18 41.23
C PHE A 523 -11.41 7.45 41.06
N ALA A 524 -12.69 7.35 41.41
CA ALA A 524 -13.61 8.49 41.37
C ALA A 524 -13.29 9.53 42.44
N VAL A 525 -13.28 10.80 42.02
CA VAL A 525 -13.17 11.96 42.92
C VAL A 525 -14.54 12.62 43.14
N ALA A 526 -14.60 13.59 44.04
CA ALA A 526 -15.83 14.33 44.39
C ALA A 526 -17.02 13.41 44.75
N THR A 527 -16.73 12.36 45.52
CA THR A 527 -17.73 11.37 45.99
C THR A 527 -18.48 11.82 47.25
N GLY A 528 -18.03 12.91 47.88
CA GLY A 528 -18.50 13.39 49.18
C GLY A 528 -17.87 12.68 50.39
N ILE A 529 -16.85 11.85 50.16
CA ILE A 529 -16.07 11.14 51.19
C ILE A 529 -14.67 11.76 51.20
N GLU A 530 -14.19 12.22 52.36
CA GLU A 530 -12.94 12.98 52.50
C GLU A 530 -11.71 12.16 52.07
N GLU A 531 -11.72 10.87 52.42
CA GLU A 531 -10.67 9.92 52.06
C GLU A 531 -10.49 9.79 50.54
N HIS A 532 -11.53 10.07 49.74
CA HIS A 532 -11.49 9.93 48.29
C HIS A 532 -11.00 11.20 47.57
N ASN A 533 -10.87 12.33 48.30
CA ASN A 533 -10.49 13.60 47.71
C ASN A 533 -9.08 13.56 47.09
N ASN A 534 -8.18 12.75 47.67
CA ASN A 534 -6.79 12.69 47.26
C ASN A 534 -6.51 11.71 46.10
N TYR A 535 -7.47 10.89 45.69
CA TYR A 535 -7.24 9.80 44.74
C TYR A 535 -6.64 10.22 43.39
N ALA A 536 -7.06 11.37 42.84
CA ALA A 536 -6.47 11.88 41.60
C ALA A 536 -5.02 12.36 41.80
N VAL A 537 -4.73 13.03 42.92
CA VAL A 537 -3.37 13.44 43.30
C VAL A 537 -2.48 12.22 43.51
N ASP A 538 -2.96 11.21 44.23
CA ASP A 538 -2.25 9.96 44.49
C ASP A 538 -1.87 9.24 43.18
N PHE A 539 -2.77 9.23 42.19
CA PHE A 539 -2.47 8.70 40.86
C PHE A 539 -1.41 9.52 40.12
N ILE A 540 -1.54 10.85 40.10
CA ILE A 540 -0.62 11.77 39.42
C ILE A 540 0.78 11.68 40.04
N GLU A 541 0.88 11.62 41.36
CA GLU A 541 2.15 11.45 42.06
C GLU A 541 2.77 10.06 41.86
N ALA A 542 1.96 9.01 41.87
CA ALA A 542 2.43 7.66 41.59
C ALA A 542 2.96 7.55 40.15
N THR A 543 2.29 8.20 39.19
CA THR A 543 2.73 8.31 37.78
C THR A 543 4.13 8.92 37.68
N GLY A 544 4.33 10.09 38.31
CA GLY A 544 5.64 10.75 38.35
C GLY A 544 6.72 9.90 38.99
N TRP A 545 6.37 9.17 40.06
CA TRP A 545 7.30 8.25 40.71
C TRP A 545 7.65 7.06 39.81
N ILE A 546 6.67 6.43 39.17
CA ILE A 546 6.88 5.28 38.27
C ILE A 546 7.81 5.70 37.13
N LYS A 547 7.53 6.83 36.45
CA LYS A 547 8.36 7.30 35.33
C LYS A 547 9.82 7.57 35.74
N GLN A 548 10.04 8.00 36.99
CA GLN A 548 11.39 8.28 37.52
C GLN A 548 12.14 7.05 38.03
N ASN A 549 11.44 6.04 38.56
CA ASN A 549 12.05 4.94 39.32
C ASN A 549 11.98 3.58 38.62
N LEU A 550 11.04 3.39 37.69
CA LEU A 550 10.84 2.14 36.95
C LEU A 550 11.16 2.38 35.47
N PRO A 551 12.43 2.25 35.05
CA PRO A 551 12.86 2.65 33.72
C PRO A 551 12.17 1.80 32.64
N HIS A 552 11.88 2.46 31.52
CA HIS A 552 11.19 1.92 30.33
C HIS A 552 9.72 1.50 30.52
N ALA A 553 9.24 1.36 31.76
CA ALA A 553 7.84 1.06 32.01
C ALA A 553 6.93 2.21 31.56
N MET A 554 5.78 1.83 31.02
CA MET A 554 4.73 2.75 30.57
C MET A 554 3.69 2.92 31.68
N ILE A 555 2.89 3.98 31.59
CA ILE A 555 1.79 4.25 32.54
C ILE A 555 0.48 4.46 31.77
N SER A 556 -0.56 3.76 32.19
CA SER A 556 -1.94 3.85 31.71
C SER A 556 -2.93 4.07 32.86
N GLY A 557 -4.20 4.26 32.52
CA GLY A 557 -5.30 4.31 33.46
C GLY A 557 -6.65 4.44 32.76
N GLY A 558 -7.70 3.87 33.36
CA GLY A 558 -9.09 4.09 32.97
C GLY A 558 -9.56 5.50 33.28
N VAL A 559 -9.37 6.45 32.35
CA VAL A 559 -9.61 7.88 32.59
C VAL A 559 -11.08 8.16 32.91
N SER A 560 -12.00 7.44 32.28
CA SER A 560 -13.43 7.58 32.55
C SER A 560 -13.81 7.36 34.03
N ASN A 561 -13.01 6.61 34.79
CA ASN A 561 -13.25 6.29 36.20
C ASN A 561 -13.16 7.52 37.11
N VAL A 562 -12.28 8.49 36.81
CA VAL A 562 -12.10 9.69 37.67
C VAL A 562 -13.40 10.49 37.81
N SER A 563 -14.25 10.40 36.79
CA SER A 563 -15.49 11.17 36.65
C SER A 563 -16.77 10.43 37.08
N PHE A 564 -16.69 9.22 37.67
CA PHE A 564 -17.89 8.40 37.88
C PHE A 564 -18.96 9.04 38.78
N SER A 565 -18.58 9.91 39.71
CA SER A 565 -19.52 10.66 40.57
C SER A 565 -20.48 11.57 39.76
N PHE A 566 -20.15 11.87 38.50
CA PHE A 566 -20.91 12.76 37.61
C PHE A 566 -21.54 12.03 36.40
N ARG A 567 -21.75 10.72 36.47
CA ARG A 567 -22.44 9.96 35.40
C ARG A 567 -23.77 10.63 35.02
N GLY A 568 -23.96 10.89 33.72
CA GLY A 568 -25.12 11.60 33.17
C GLY A 568 -24.94 13.11 33.01
N ASN A 569 -23.81 13.68 33.43
CA ASN A 569 -23.42 15.05 33.17
C ASN A 569 -22.12 15.09 32.33
N GLU A 570 -22.24 14.74 31.05
CA GLU A 570 -21.08 14.58 30.16
C GLU A 570 -20.19 15.83 30.04
N PRO A 571 -20.70 17.08 29.95
CA PRO A 571 -19.83 18.27 29.91
C PRO A 571 -18.89 18.39 31.11
N VAL A 572 -19.37 18.05 32.32
CA VAL A 572 -18.55 18.07 33.53
C VAL A 572 -17.56 16.90 33.52
N ARG A 573 -17.97 15.72 33.04
CA ARG A 573 -17.07 14.56 32.92
C ARG A 573 -15.92 14.83 31.96
N GLU A 574 -16.21 15.35 30.77
CA GLU A 574 -15.19 15.71 29.76
C GLU A 574 -14.20 16.75 30.30
N ALA A 575 -14.68 17.74 31.08
CA ALA A 575 -13.82 18.70 31.76
C ALA A 575 -12.91 18.03 32.80
N ILE A 576 -13.45 17.13 33.63
CA ILE A 576 -12.67 16.35 34.60
C ILE A 576 -11.59 15.52 33.89
N HIS A 577 -11.94 14.81 32.82
CA HIS A 577 -10.98 14.01 32.05
C HIS A 577 -9.83 14.86 31.51
N SER A 578 -10.15 16.01 30.93
CA SER A 578 -9.19 16.89 30.29
C SER A 578 -8.22 17.52 31.29
N VAL A 579 -8.72 17.97 32.45
CA VAL A 579 -7.88 18.48 33.55
C VAL A 579 -7.01 17.37 34.15
N PHE A 580 -7.59 16.20 34.41
CA PHE A 580 -6.86 15.05 34.95
C PHE A 580 -5.72 14.63 34.02
N LEU A 581 -6.01 14.44 32.72
CA LEU A 581 -5.02 14.07 31.72
C LEU A 581 -3.92 15.12 31.58
N TYR A 582 -4.26 16.42 31.58
CA TYR A 582 -3.26 17.49 31.52
C TYR A 582 -2.20 17.37 32.62
N HIS A 583 -2.62 17.11 33.86
CA HIS A 583 -1.70 16.97 34.98
C HIS A 583 -0.98 15.62 35.00
N ALA A 584 -1.67 14.53 34.66
CA ALA A 584 -1.08 13.19 34.63
C ALA A 584 -0.01 13.06 33.52
N ILE A 585 -0.28 13.58 32.31
CA ILE A 585 0.67 13.59 31.19
C ILE A 585 1.93 14.40 31.55
N LYS A 586 1.78 15.54 32.24
CA LYS A 586 2.94 16.30 32.75
C LYS A 586 3.84 15.52 33.71
N GLN A 587 3.27 14.56 34.44
CA GLN A 587 4.03 13.66 35.32
C GLN A 587 4.53 12.41 34.58
N GLY A 588 4.27 12.28 33.28
CA GLY A 588 4.77 11.18 32.46
C GLY A 588 3.77 10.07 32.18
N MET A 589 2.47 10.29 32.34
CA MET A 589 1.45 9.34 31.86
C MET A 589 1.57 9.18 30.34
N THR A 590 1.75 7.95 29.88
CA THR A 590 2.09 7.66 28.47
C THR A 590 0.89 7.32 27.60
N MET A 591 -0.15 6.73 28.20
CA MET A 591 -1.36 6.31 27.49
C MET A 591 -2.57 6.34 28.42
N GLY A 592 -3.78 6.22 27.90
CA GLY A 592 -4.97 6.09 28.73
C GLY A 592 -6.16 5.52 27.96
N ILE A 593 -7.00 4.80 28.70
CA ILE A 593 -8.27 4.25 28.19
C ILE A 593 -9.30 5.39 28.27
N VAL A 594 -9.67 5.90 27.09
CA VAL A 594 -10.43 7.14 26.89
C VAL A 594 -11.47 6.98 25.80
N ASN A 595 -12.48 7.83 25.84
CA ASN A 595 -13.33 8.05 24.67
C ASN A 595 -12.63 9.01 23.68
N ALA A 596 -11.94 8.44 22.69
CA ALA A 596 -11.16 9.21 21.73
C ALA A 596 -11.94 10.36 21.06
N GLY A 597 -13.25 10.23 20.86
CA GLY A 597 -14.07 11.27 20.23
C GLY A 597 -14.59 12.39 21.15
N GLN A 598 -14.43 12.27 22.48
CA GLN A 598 -15.09 13.11 23.49
C GLN A 598 -14.11 13.65 24.55
N MET A 599 -12.96 14.19 24.14
CA MET A 599 -12.13 14.99 25.04
C MET A 599 -12.45 16.47 24.86
N ALA A 600 -12.43 17.25 25.95
CA ALA A 600 -12.50 18.70 25.90
C ALA A 600 -11.07 19.29 25.76
N ILE A 601 -10.97 20.50 25.23
CA ILE A 601 -9.70 21.22 25.14
C ILE A 601 -9.50 21.89 26.50
N TYR A 602 -8.36 21.67 27.17
CA TYR A 602 -8.14 22.14 28.54
C TYR A 602 -8.28 23.67 28.68
N ASP A 603 -7.78 24.45 27.72
CA ASP A 603 -7.86 25.93 27.74
C ASP A 603 -9.28 26.46 27.49
N ASP A 604 -10.13 25.61 26.98
CA ASP A 604 -11.42 25.91 26.40
C ASP A 604 -12.58 25.60 27.37
N ILE A 605 -12.27 24.90 28.46
CA ILE A 605 -13.18 24.68 29.57
C ILE A 605 -13.50 26.04 30.18
N ASN A 606 -14.80 26.31 30.41
CA ASN A 606 -15.24 27.53 31.08
C ASN A 606 -14.42 27.74 32.35
N LYS A 607 -13.89 28.95 32.56
CA LYS A 607 -12.98 29.23 33.67
C LYS A 607 -13.54 28.83 35.04
N GLU A 608 -14.82 29.10 35.31
CA GLU A 608 -15.46 28.72 36.58
C GLU A 608 -15.50 27.20 36.76
N LEU A 609 -15.85 26.47 35.69
CA LEU A 609 -15.84 24.99 35.69
C LEU A 609 -14.43 24.43 35.78
N LYS A 610 -13.47 25.00 35.04
CA LYS A 610 -12.08 24.57 35.03
C LYS A 610 -11.45 24.74 36.41
N ASP A 611 -11.59 25.92 37.01
CA ASP A 611 -11.05 26.21 38.33
C ASP A 611 -11.68 25.29 39.39
N ALA A 612 -12.99 25.02 39.31
CA ALA A 612 -13.67 24.09 40.22
C ALA A 612 -13.23 22.61 40.02
N VAL A 613 -13.00 22.19 38.78
CA VAL A 613 -12.50 20.86 38.46
C VAL A 613 -11.03 20.71 38.89
N GLU A 614 -10.19 21.73 38.68
CA GLU A 614 -8.79 21.74 39.16
C GLU A 614 -8.73 21.67 40.69
N ASP A 615 -9.57 22.41 41.39
CA ASP A 615 -9.67 22.34 42.85
C ASP A 615 -9.94 20.89 43.31
N VAL A 616 -10.83 20.18 42.63
CA VAL A 616 -11.16 18.78 42.94
C VAL A 616 -10.04 17.80 42.53
N VAL A 617 -9.51 17.91 41.31
CA VAL A 617 -8.50 16.98 40.76
C VAL A 617 -7.16 17.12 41.50
N LEU A 618 -6.79 18.33 41.90
CA LEU A 618 -5.54 18.62 42.61
C LEU A 618 -5.71 18.63 44.13
N ASN A 619 -6.90 18.31 44.64
CA ASN A 619 -7.26 18.34 46.06
C ASN A 619 -6.90 19.68 46.73
N GLN A 620 -7.26 20.80 46.09
CA GLN A 620 -7.01 22.16 46.57
C GLN A 620 -8.30 22.81 47.10
N ASN A 621 -8.17 23.87 47.91
CA ASN A 621 -9.30 24.70 48.35
C ASN A 621 -10.44 23.95 49.07
N GLN A 622 -10.13 22.90 49.83
CA GLN A 622 -11.11 22.05 50.53
C GLN A 622 -11.83 22.71 51.74
N GLY A 623 -11.35 23.87 52.21
CA GLY A 623 -11.93 24.59 53.35
C GLY A 623 -11.77 23.84 54.69
N GLU A 624 -12.42 24.34 55.75
CA GLU A 624 -12.36 23.74 57.09
C GLU A 624 -13.16 22.43 57.20
N THR A 625 -14.10 22.18 56.28
CA THR A 625 -14.97 21.00 56.24
C THR A 625 -14.40 19.85 55.43
N GLY A 626 -13.29 20.05 54.72
CA GLY A 626 -12.69 19.03 53.85
C GLY A 626 -13.47 18.74 52.56
N GLN A 627 -14.52 19.51 52.23
CA GLN A 627 -15.42 19.24 51.11
C GLN A 627 -15.77 20.48 50.27
N ALA A 628 -15.20 21.65 50.57
CA ALA A 628 -15.60 22.89 49.89
C ALA A 628 -15.35 22.86 48.37
N ALA A 629 -14.33 22.13 47.89
CA ALA A 629 -14.08 21.96 46.45
C ALA A 629 -15.14 21.06 45.80
N THR A 630 -15.52 19.96 46.46
CA THR A 630 -16.59 19.06 46.01
C THR A 630 -17.94 19.80 45.97
N GLU A 631 -18.27 20.56 47.01
CA GLU A 631 -19.50 21.36 47.10
C GLU A 631 -19.56 22.40 45.97
N LYS A 632 -18.47 23.15 45.77
CA LYS A 632 -18.34 24.12 44.68
C LYS A 632 -18.47 23.47 43.30
N LEU A 633 -17.84 22.31 43.08
CA LEU A 633 -17.99 21.59 41.81
C LEU A 633 -19.42 21.08 41.62
N LEU A 634 -20.11 20.62 42.67
CA LEU A 634 -21.52 20.23 42.59
C LEU A 634 -22.43 21.43 42.27
N GLU A 635 -22.21 22.58 42.91
CA GLU A 635 -22.94 23.82 42.61
C GLU A 635 -22.74 24.27 41.16
N VAL A 636 -21.51 24.23 40.67
CA VAL A 636 -21.21 24.54 39.26
C VAL A 636 -21.81 23.47 38.34
N ALA A 637 -21.72 22.18 38.69
CA ALA A 637 -22.22 21.07 37.89
C ALA A 637 -23.75 21.08 37.75
N GLU A 638 -24.50 21.57 38.75
CA GLU A 638 -25.95 21.79 38.63
C GLU A 638 -26.30 22.72 37.47
N LYS A 639 -25.46 23.72 37.17
CA LYS A 639 -25.65 24.61 36.00
C LYS A 639 -25.57 23.86 34.67
N TYR A 640 -24.97 22.67 34.66
CA TYR A 640 -24.80 21.82 33.47
C TYR A 640 -25.71 20.56 33.52
N ARG A 641 -26.48 20.37 34.59
CA ARG A 641 -27.32 19.18 34.81
C ARG A 641 -28.62 19.31 34.00
N GLY A 642 -28.90 18.34 33.13
CA GLY A 642 -30.12 18.33 32.29
C GLY A 642 -29.95 18.86 30.86
N GLN A 643 -28.74 19.29 30.46
CA GLN A 643 -28.41 19.53 29.03
C GLN A 643 -28.30 18.22 28.21
N ALA A 644 -28.45 17.06 28.86
CA ALA A 644 -28.60 15.77 28.21
C ALA A 644 -30.02 15.63 27.61
N GLY A 645 -30.21 16.13 26.38
CA GLY A 645 -31.20 15.59 25.44
C GLY A 645 -32.45 16.42 25.12
N ALA A 646 -32.78 17.53 25.79
CA ALA A 646 -33.93 18.37 25.39
C ALA A 646 -33.86 19.80 25.92
N THR A 647 -32.82 20.52 25.56
CA THR A 647 -32.90 21.94 25.21
C THR A 647 -31.75 22.09 24.23
N LYS A 648 -32.00 22.38 22.95
CA LYS A 648 -31.52 23.67 22.44
C LYS A 648 -31.50 24.64 23.61
N GLU A 649 -30.43 24.63 24.40
CA GLU A 649 -30.05 25.86 25.07
C GLU A 649 -30.15 26.88 23.97
N ALA A 650 -31.02 27.88 24.15
CA ALA A 650 -30.78 29.15 23.52
C ALA A 650 -29.32 29.39 23.82
N GLU A 651 -28.49 29.19 22.80
CA GLU A 651 -27.05 29.07 22.98
C GLU A 651 -26.64 30.20 23.88
N ASN A 652 -25.63 29.98 24.71
CA ASN A 652 -24.97 31.11 25.30
C ASN A 652 -24.30 31.89 24.14
N LEU A 653 -25.12 32.66 23.41
CA LEU A 653 -24.79 33.48 22.25
C LEU A 653 -24.02 34.71 22.73
N GLU A 654 -23.48 34.72 23.96
CA GLU A 654 -22.58 35.79 24.42
C GLU A 654 -21.39 35.93 23.49
N TRP A 655 -20.79 34.83 23.03
CA TRP A 655 -19.77 34.88 21.97
C TRP A 655 -20.33 35.43 20.65
N ARG A 656 -21.64 35.34 20.40
CA ARG A 656 -22.26 35.97 19.22
C ARG A 656 -22.31 37.49 19.30
N ASN A 657 -22.20 38.05 20.49
CA ASN A 657 -22.09 39.50 20.71
C ASN A 657 -20.68 40.03 20.43
N GLU A 658 -19.69 39.14 20.25
CA GLU A 658 -18.32 39.49 19.85
C GLU A 658 -18.25 39.85 18.35
N SER A 659 -17.09 40.37 17.91
CA SER A 659 -16.85 40.65 16.50
C SER A 659 -16.85 39.37 15.66
N VAL A 660 -17.19 39.47 14.38
CA VAL A 660 -17.35 38.29 13.51
C VAL A 660 -16.05 37.49 13.35
N GLU A 661 -14.91 38.18 13.42
CA GLU A 661 -13.58 37.60 13.41
C GLU A 661 -13.38 36.70 14.64
N LYS A 662 -13.73 37.20 15.83
CA LYS A 662 -13.67 36.44 17.08
C LYS A 662 -14.66 35.29 17.14
N ARG A 663 -15.80 35.42 16.44
CA ARG A 663 -16.79 34.35 16.31
C ARG A 663 -16.30 33.19 15.42
N LEU A 664 -15.64 33.51 14.31
CA LEU A 664 -15.03 32.52 13.41
C LEU A 664 -13.83 31.81 14.06
N GLU A 665 -12.96 32.55 14.74
CA GLU A 665 -11.86 32.02 15.55
C GLU A 665 -12.40 31.05 16.61
N TYR A 666 -13.42 31.48 17.37
CA TYR A 666 -14.09 30.65 18.37
C TYR A 666 -14.72 29.39 17.77
N ALA A 667 -15.42 29.52 16.63
CA ALA A 667 -16.04 28.39 15.94
C ALA A 667 -15.02 27.35 15.45
N LEU A 668 -13.85 27.79 14.97
CA LEU A 668 -12.74 26.93 14.54
C LEU A 668 -12.12 26.18 15.71
N VAL A 669 -11.76 26.87 16.80
CA VAL A 669 -11.16 26.25 17.99
C VAL A 669 -12.13 25.23 18.61
N LYS A 670 -13.43 25.55 18.67
CA LYS A 670 -14.46 24.69 19.28
C LYS A 670 -15.02 23.60 18.34
N GLY A 671 -14.71 23.68 17.05
CA GLY A 671 -15.26 22.78 16.04
C GLY A 671 -16.78 22.94 15.83
N ILE A 672 -17.31 24.17 15.92
CA ILE A 672 -18.74 24.50 15.80
C ILE A 672 -19.09 24.81 14.34
N THR A 673 -19.99 24.02 13.75
CA THR A 673 -20.43 24.18 12.36
C THR A 673 -21.78 24.90 12.21
N THR A 674 -22.51 25.16 13.30
CA THR A 674 -23.91 25.61 13.27
C THR A 674 -24.12 27.01 12.68
N TYR A 675 -23.23 27.97 12.95
CA TYR A 675 -23.30 29.36 12.44
C TYR A 675 -22.19 29.68 11.46
N ILE A 676 -21.39 28.68 11.09
CA ILE A 676 -20.18 28.92 10.32
C ILE A 676 -20.52 29.61 9.00
N ASP A 677 -21.58 29.18 8.32
CA ASP A 677 -22.08 29.79 7.09
C ASP A 677 -22.48 31.27 7.29
N GLN A 678 -23.22 31.56 8.36
CA GLN A 678 -23.73 32.90 8.66
C GLN A 678 -22.63 33.87 9.11
N ASP A 679 -21.66 33.38 9.89
CA ASP A 679 -20.50 34.15 10.35
C ASP A 679 -19.48 34.35 9.25
N THR A 680 -19.30 33.33 8.42
CA THR A 680 -18.45 33.42 7.24
C THR A 680 -19.03 34.43 6.26
N GLU A 681 -20.37 34.47 6.09
CA GLU A 681 -21.04 35.48 5.27
C GLU A 681 -20.94 36.89 5.87
N GLU A 682 -21.14 37.06 7.18
CA GLU A 682 -20.98 38.36 7.82
C GLU A 682 -19.53 38.86 7.75
N ALA A 683 -18.55 37.97 7.96
CA ALA A 683 -17.13 38.29 7.80
C ALA A 683 -16.81 38.64 6.36
N ARG A 684 -17.40 37.93 5.40
CA ARG A 684 -17.27 38.23 3.97
C ARG A 684 -17.81 39.61 3.62
N LEU A 685 -18.97 39.99 4.16
CA LEU A 685 -19.58 41.31 3.93
C LEU A 685 -18.81 42.46 4.60
N LYS A 686 -18.06 42.19 5.67
CA LYS A 686 -17.16 43.17 6.33
C LYS A 686 -15.76 43.21 5.72
N SER A 687 -15.35 42.13 5.08
CA SER A 687 -14.04 42.00 4.43
C SER A 687 -14.06 42.66 3.06
N LYS A 688 -12.89 43.10 2.59
CA LYS A 688 -12.77 43.68 1.25
C LYS A 688 -12.80 42.61 0.17
N ARG A 689 -12.32 41.40 0.50
CA ARG A 689 -12.37 40.21 -0.33
C ARG A 689 -12.82 38.99 0.47
N PRO A 690 -13.60 38.05 -0.09
CA PRO A 690 -13.92 36.77 0.54
C PRO A 690 -12.66 36.00 0.97
N LEU A 691 -11.56 36.17 0.25
CA LEU A 691 -10.27 35.57 0.60
C LEU A 691 -9.70 36.11 1.92
N ASP A 692 -9.97 37.36 2.28
CA ASP A 692 -9.48 37.97 3.52
C ASP A 692 -10.10 37.30 4.76
N VAL A 693 -11.26 36.64 4.61
CA VAL A 693 -11.88 35.83 5.68
C VAL A 693 -11.07 34.55 5.93
N ILE A 694 -10.50 33.96 4.87
CA ILE A 694 -9.63 32.77 4.96
C ILE A 694 -8.27 33.17 5.55
N GLU A 695 -7.64 34.18 4.96
CA GLU A 695 -6.28 34.61 5.34
C GLU A 695 -6.22 35.35 6.68
N GLY A 696 -7.35 35.87 7.17
CA GLY A 696 -7.49 36.50 8.48
C GLY A 696 -8.12 35.55 9.52
N PRO A 697 -9.40 35.75 9.87
CA PRO A 697 -10.00 35.11 11.05
C PRO A 697 -10.00 33.57 11.02
N LEU A 698 -10.04 32.93 9.84
CA LEU A 698 -9.98 31.46 9.77
C LEU A 698 -8.55 30.92 9.99
N MET A 699 -7.52 31.53 9.39
CA MET A 699 -6.12 31.15 9.62
C MET A 699 -5.65 31.50 11.03
N ASP A 700 -6.08 32.63 11.60
CA ASP A 700 -5.80 32.99 12.99
C ASP A 700 -6.38 31.94 13.96
N GLY A 701 -7.61 31.46 13.70
CA GLY A 701 -8.21 30.35 14.43
C GLY A 701 -7.40 29.05 14.32
N MET A 702 -6.88 28.74 13.13
CA MET A 702 -6.03 27.55 12.92
C MET A 702 -4.65 27.66 13.58
N ASN A 703 -4.06 28.85 13.66
CA ASN A 703 -2.81 29.08 14.40
C ASN A 703 -3.02 28.83 15.89
N VAL A 704 -4.14 29.30 16.46
CA VAL A 704 -4.52 29.00 17.86
C VAL A 704 -4.72 27.49 18.07
N VAL A 705 -5.37 26.79 17.14
CA VAL A 705 -5.48 25.31 17.17
C VAL A 705 -4.10 24.64 17.18
N GLY A 706 -3.15 25.14 16.38
CA GLY A 706 -1.76 24.68 16.35
C GLY A 706 -1.01 24.90 17.67
N ASP A 707 -1.13 26.08 18.26
CA ASP A 707 -0.49 26.43 19.55
C ASP A 707 -1.08 25.61 20.71
N LEU A 708 -2.40 25.38 20.72
CA LEU A 708 -3.08 24.55 21.71
C LEU A 708 -2.71 23.07 21.57
N PHE A 709 -2.56 22.57 20.34
CA PHE A 709 -2.11 21.20 20.07
C PHE A 709 -0.65 20.99 20.50
N GLY A 710 0.24 21.92 20.14
CA GLY A 710 1.67 21.86 20.50
C GLY A 710 1.96 21.99 22.00
N SER A 711 1.07 22.63 22.77
CA SER A 711 1.19 22.77 24.22
C SER A 711 0.47 21.67 25.02
N GLY A 712 -0.11 20.66 24.33
CA GLY A 712 -0.82 19.53 24.96
C GLY A 712 -2.18 19.91 25.55
N LYS A 713 -2.78 21.01 25.10
CA LYS A 713 -4.06 21.52 25.58
C LYS A 713 -5.23 21.19 24.64
N MET A 714 -4.91 20.80 23.41
CA MET A 714 -5.82 20.31 22.38
C MET A 714 -5.27 18.99 21.82
N PHE A 715 -6.16 18.08 21.43
CA PHE A 715 -5.88 16.72 21.03
C PHE A 715 -6.28 16.50 19.57
N LEU A 716 -5.68 15.49 18.92
CA LEU A 716 -5.87 15.16 17.50
C LEU A 716 -7.35 15.09 17.04
N PRO A 717 -8.30 14.51 17.79
CA PRO A 717 -9.71 14.46 17.39
C PRO A 717 -10.35 15.85 17.25
N GLN A 718 -9.90 16.79 18.07
CA GLN A 718 -10.39 18.17 18.06
C GLN A 718 -9.78 18.96 16.92
N VAL A 719 -8.51 18.73 16.60
CA VAL A 719 -7.84 19.29 15.41
C VAL A 719 -8.57 18.85 14.13
N VAL A 720 -8.99 17.59 14.05
CA VAL A 720 -9.81 17.07 12.94
C VAL A 720 -11.18 17.76 12.88
N LYS A 721 -11.81 18.02 14.04
CA LYS A 721 -13.08 18.76 14.11
C LYS A 721 -12.93 20.22 13.65
N SER A 722 -11.84 20.90 14.02
CA SER A 722 -11.48 22.24 13.55
C SER A 722 -11.25 22.26 12.03
N ALA A 723 -10.55 21.25 11.50
CA ALA A 723 -10.35 21.10 10.06
C ALA A 723 -11.68 20.95 9.28
N ARG A 724 -12.71 20.35 9.90
CA ARG A 724 -14.06 20.28 9.31
C ARG A 724 -14.74 21.64 9.26
N VAL A 725 -14.64 22.45 10.31
CA VAL A 725 -15.16 23.83 10.33
C VAL A 725 -14.46 24.68 9.27
N MET A 726 -13.13 24.56 9.17
CA MET A 726 -12.32 25.20 8.14
C MET A 726 -12.82 24.83 6.73
N LYS A 727 -13.02 23.52 6.47
CA LYS A 727 -13.50 23.03 5.18
C LYS A 727 -14.88 23.58 4.82
N GLN A 728 -15.79 23.64 5.80
CA GLN A 728 -17.15 24.16 5.58
C GLN A 728 -17.17 25.68 5.35
N ALA A 729 -16.40 26.45 6.12
CA ALA A 729 -16.27 27.90 5.93
C ALA A 729 -15.69 28.23 4.54
N VAL A 730 -14.65 27.50 4.12
CA VAL A 730 -14.05 27.65 2.77
C VAL A 730 -15.06 27.27 1.69
N ALA A 731 -15.80 26.16 1.87
CA ALA A 731 -16.86 25.77 0.93
C ALA A 731 -17.97 26.83 0.80
N TRP A 732 -18.31 27.54 1.89
CA TRP A 732 -19.28 28.63 1.87
C TRP A 732 -18.76 29.88 1.13
N LEU A 733 -17.46 30.18 1.24
CA LEU A 733 -16.84 31.32 0.55
C LEU A 733 -16.63 31.06 -0.94
N ASN A 734 -16.48 29.80 -1.37
CA ASN A 734 -16.17 29.43 -2.76
C ASN A 734 -17.04 30.14 -3.81
N PRO A 735 -18.39 30.20 -3.71
CA PRO A 735 -19.22 30.88 -4.70
C PRO A 735 -18.94 32.40 -4.78
N TYR A 736 -18.52 33.01 -3.68
CA TYR A 736 -18.23 34.43 -3.62
C TYR A 736 -16.78 34.75 -3.99
N ILE A 737 -15.83 33.88 -3.67
CA ILE A 737 -14.45 33.94 -4.17
C ILE A 737 -14.47 33.86 -5.70
N GLU A 738 -15.36 33.04 -6.26
CA GLU A 738 -15.61 32.94 -7.70
C GLU A 738 -16.29 34.19 -8.27
N ALA A 739 -17.27 34.76 -7.57
CA ALA A 739 -18.01 35.96 -8.02
C ALA A 739 -17.23 37.28 -7.86
N GLU A 740 -16.29 37.37 -6.91
CA GLU A 740 -15.47 38.55 -6.67
C GLU A 740 -14.16 38.55 -7.47
N LYS A 741 -14.05 37.67 -8.48
CA LYS A 741 -13.08 37.78 -9.56
C LYS A 741 -13.36 39.05 -10.40
N SER A 742 -13.09 40.21 -9.80
CA SER A 742 -12.79 41.47 -10.46
C SER A 742 -11.40 41.91 -10.05
N GLU A 743 -10.57 42.13 -11.06
CA GLU A 743 -9.13 42.39 -11.07
C GLU A 743 -8.48 42.95 -9.78
N GLY A 744 -7.55 42.17 -9.18
CA GLY A 744 -6.40 42.77 -8.48
C GLY A 744 -5.96 42.18 -7.13
N GLN A 745 -5.51 40.93 -7.07
CA GLN A 745 -4.18 40.52 -6.56
C GLN A 745 -4.11 38.99 -6.52
N SER A 746 -3.46 38.44 -7.54
CA SER A 746 -3.18 37.02 -7.67
C SER A 746 -2.10 36.56 -6.70
N LYS A 747 -2.25 35.34 -6.15
CA LYS A 747 -1.22 34.66 -5.33
C LYS A 747 0.06 34.34 -6.13
N GLY A 748 -0.02 34.46 -7.45
CA GLY A 748 1.06 34.24 -8.40
C GLY A 748 0.47 33.89 -9.75
N LYS A 749 1.13 34.32 -10.82
CA LYS A 749 0.67 34.05 -12.18
C LYS A 749 1.33 32.77 -12.71
N VAL A 750 0.52 31.76 -13.02
CA VAL A 750 0.98 30.47 -13.52
C VAL A 750 0.66 30.37 -15.01
N LEU A 751 1.69 30.19 -15.83
CA LEU A 751 1.51 29.88 -17.25
C LEU A 751 1.33 28.38 -17.41
N MET A 752 0.27 27.95 -18.08
CA MET A 752 0.01 26.55 -18.41
C MET A 752 0.06 26.35 -19.93
N ALA A 753 0.77 25.32 -20.40
CA ALA A 753 0.82 25.00 -21.82
C ALA A 753 0.95 23.49 -22.06
N THR A 754 0.21 22.97 -23.03
CA THR A 754 0.53 21.67 -23.62
C THR A 754 1.61 21.90 -24.68
N VAL A 755 2.71 21.16 -24.55
CA VAL A 755 3.92 21.39 -25.35
C VAL A 755 3.70 21.19 -26.86
N LYS A 756 4.62 21.72 -27.66
CA LYS A 756 4.59 21.68 -29.12
C LYS A 756 4.29 20.26 -29.63
N GLY A 757 3.37 20.16 -30.59
CA GLY A 757 2.98 18.89 -31.21
C GLY A 757 1.96 18.05 -30.46
N ASP A 758 1.68 18.36 -29.21
CA ASP A 758 0.69 17.66 -28.40
C ASP A 758 -0.60 18.48 -28.29
N VAL A 759 -1.74 17.80 -28.35
CA VAL A 759 -3.09 18.39 -28.45
C VAL A 759 -3.96 18.10 -27.24
N HIS A 760 -3.48 17.31 -26.29
CA HIS A 760 -4.28 16.88 -25.16
C HIS A 760 -4.19 17.88 -24.01
N ASP A 761 -5.35 18.31 -23.51
CA ASP A 761 -5.44 19.40 -22.55
C ASP A 761 -6.38 19.15 -21.36
N ILE A 762 -7.11 18.02 -21.29
CA ILE A 762 -8.08 17.76 -20.21
C ILE A 762 -7.41 17.88 -18.82
N GLY A 763 -6.33 17.15 -18.60
CA GLY A 763 -5.58 17.21 -17.33
C GLY A 763 -5.04 18.62 -17.04
N LYS A 764 -4.49 19.31 -18.05
CA LYS A 764 -4.04 20.70 -17.93
C LYS A 764 -5.18 21.64 -17.52
N ASN A 765 -6.35 21.48 -18.12
CA ASN A 765 -7.53 22.31 -17.85
C ASN A 765 -8.00 22.09 -16.40
N ILE A 766 -8.03 20.85 -15.92
CA ILE A 766 -8.35 20.54 -14.52
C ILE A 766 -7.34 21.21 -13.58
N VAL A 767 -6.03 21.11 -13.84
CA VAL A 767 -5.02 21.81 -13.02
C VAL A 767 -5.20 23.33 -13.07
N GLY A 768 -5.49 23.89 -14.24
CA GLY A 768 -5.76 25.31 -14.42
C GLY A 768 -6.97 25.78 -13.59
N VAL A 769 -8.08 25.05 -13.65
CA VAL A 769 -9.28 25.32 -12.84
C VAL A 769 -8.94 25.21 -11.35
N VAL A 770 -8.29 24.13 -10.91
CA VAL A 770 -7.94 23.92 -9.51
C VAL A 770 -7.03 25.04 -8.97
N LEU A 771 -5.99 25.44 -9.71
CA LEU A 771 -5.14 26.56 -9.33
C LEU A 771 -5.91 27.90 -9.36
N GLY A 772 -6.76 28.11 -10.36
CA GLY A 772 -7.62 29.29 -10.48
C GLY A 772 -8.68 29.41 -9.38
N CYS A 773 -9.18 28.29 -8.85
CA CYS A 773 -10.04 28.24 -7.66
C CYS A 773 -9.27 28.59 -6.38
N ASN A 774 -7.95 28.43 -6.38
CA ASN A 774 -7.10 28.69 -5.22
C ASN A 774 -6.44 30.08 -5.24
N GLY A 775 -6.83 30.96 -6.18
CA GLY A 775 -6.43 32.37 -6.24
C GLY A 775 -5.17 32.66 -7.07
N TYR A 776 -4.75 31.74 -7.94
CA TYR A 776 -3.68 31.96 -8.92
C TYR A 776 -4.24 32.53 -10.23
N ASP A 777 -3.50 33.42 -10.88
CA ASP A 777 -3.82 33.91 -12.23
C ASP A 777 -3.29 32.90 -13.25
N ILE A 778 -4.17 32.30 -14.04
CA ILE A 778 -3.78 31.27 -15.00
C ILE A 778 -3.68 31.87 -16.41
N VAL A 779 -2.49 31.77 -17.00
CA VAL A 779 -2.28 32.06 -18.43
C VAL A 779 -2.21 30.73 -19.17
N ASP A 780 -3.34 30.28 -19.68
CA ASP A 780 -3.40 29.06 -20.49
C ASP A 780 -3.12 29.38 -21.96
N LEU A 781 -1.98 28.88 -22.47
CA LEU A 781 -1.59 29.05 -23.87
C LEU A 781 -2.26 28.02 -24.80
N GLY A 782 -3.00 27.07 -24.25
CA GLY A 782 -3.66 25.99 -24.98
C GLY A 782 -2.68 24.87 -25.33
N VAL A 783 -2.83 24.36 -26.55
CA VAL A 783 -2.11 23.16 -27.04
C VAL A 783 -1.20 23.45 -28.21
N MET A 784 -0.29 22.51 -28.49
CA MET A 784 0.74 22.61 -29.53
C MET A 784 1.59 23.89 -29.42
N VAL A 785 1.91 24.31 -28.19
CA VAL A 785 2.53 25.61 -27.96
C VAL A 785 4.06 25.52 -28.13
N PRO A 786 4.68 26.29 -29.06
CA PRO A 786 6.13 26.30 -29.22
C PRO A 786 6.85 26.87 -27.98
N ALA A 787 8.01 26.32 -27.63
CA ALA A 787 8.84 26.79 -26.51
C ALA A 787 9.10 28.30 -26.56
N GLU A 788 9.34 28.86 -27.75
CA GLU A 788 9.53 30.31 -27.92
C GLU A 788 8.33 31.11 -27.43
N LYS A 789 7.10 30.68 -27.76
CA LYS A 789 5.86 31.34 -27.34
C LYS A 789 5.64 31.16 -25.84
N ILE A 790 5.86 29.97 -25.30
CA ILE A 790 5.78 29.69 -23.85
C ILE A 790 6.68 30.67 -23.08
N LEU A 791 7.95 30.75 -23.47
CA LEU A 791 8.92 31.59 -22.77
C LEU A 791 8.68 33.08 -23.02
N GLN A 792 8.29 33.48 -24.24
CA GLN A 792 8.00 34.88 -24.53
C GLN A 792 6.78 35.36 -23.75
N THR A 793 5.69 34.58 -23.73
CA THR A 793 4.51 34.91 -22.92
C THR A 793 4.83 34.91 -21.43
N ALA A 794 5.64 33.97 -20.92
CA ALA A 794 6.06 33.99 -19.52
C ALA A 794 6.77 35.31 -19.13
N ILE A 795 7.57 35.88 -20.04
CA ILE A 795 8.22 37.18 -19.87
C ILE A 795 7.20 38.32 -19.96
N ASP A 796 6.40 38.33 -21.02
CA ASP A 796 5.45 39.42 -21.31
C ASP A 796 4.39 39.55 -20.22
N GLU A 797 3.87 38.41 -19.75
CA GLU A 797 2.86 38.33 -18.70
C GLU A 797 3.44 38.37 -17.28
N LYS A 798 4.77 38.31 -17.14
CA LYS A 798 5.49 38.23 -15.85
C LYS A 798 4.99 37.08 -14.99
N CYS A 799 5.02 35.88 -15.54
CA CYS A 799 4.59 34.68 -14.84
C CYS A 799 5.59 34.28 -13.75
N ASP A 800 5.06 33.77 -12.64
CA ASP A 800 5.83 33.31 -11.48
C ASP A 800 6.11 31.80 -11.55
N ILE A 801 5.34 31.03 -12.33
CA ILE A 801 5.54 29.59 -12.56
C ILE A 801 5.22 29.26 -14.03
N ILE A 802 5.95 28.32 -14.63
CA ILE A 802 5.60 27.69 -15.91
C ILE A 802 5.21 26.23 -15.65
N GLY A 803 4.04 25.80 -16.10
CA GLY A 803 3.57 24.42 -16.06
C GLY A 803 3.41 23.85 -17.47
N LEU A 804 4.04 22.69 -17.70
CA LEU A 804 4.00 21.97 -18.98
C LEU A 804 3.21 20.67 -18.86
N SER A 805 2.36 20.41 -19.84
CA SER A 805 1.56 19.19 -19.99
C SER A 805 1.97 18.40 -21.23
N GLY A 806 1.98 17.06 -21.13
CA GLY A 806 2.23 16.15 -22.25
C GLY A 806 1.60 14.76 -22.05
N LEU A 807 1.00 14.22 -23.11
CA LEU A 807 0.35 12.91 -23.15
C LEU A 807 1.11 11.89 -23.99
N ILE A 808 1.78 12.33 -25.07
CA ILE A 808 2.51 11.42 -25.96
C ILE A 808 4.01 11.42 -25.67
N THR A 809 4.68 10.35 -26.07
CA THR A 809 6.11 10.18 -25.85
C THR A 809 6.96 11.33 -26.43
N PRO A 810 6.72 11.82 -27.67
CA PRO A 810 7.50 12.94 -28.22
C PRO A 810 7.40 14.24 -27.39
N SER A 811 6.34 14.41 -26.60
CA SER A 811 6.16 15.57 -25.73
C SER A 811 7.23 15.68 -24.65
N LEU A 812 7.84 14.56 -24.24
CA LEU A 812 8.91 14.53 -23.24
C LEU A 812 10.16 15.28 -23.72
N ASP A 813 10.54 15.13 -24.99
CA ASP A 813 11.69 15.83 -25.57
C ASP A 813 11.45 17.34 -25.68
N GLU A 814 10.21 17.74 -25.99
CA GLU A 814 9.83 19.15 -26.01
C GLU A 814 9.90 19.76 -24.61
N MET A 815 9.52 19.03 -23.54
CA MET A 815 9.70 19.50 -22.16
C MET A 815 11.19 19.67 -21.79
N VAL A 816 12.05 18.73 -22.21
CA VAL A 816 13.51 18.84 -22.08
C VAL A 816 14.03 20.08 -22.83
N PHE A 817 13.53 20.33 -24.04
CA PHE A 817 13.90 21.49 -24.84
C PHE A 817 13.46 22.81 -24.19
N VAL A 818 12.25 22.89 -23.63
CA VAL A 818 11.79 24.08 -22.88
C VAL A 818 12.71 24.34 -21.68
N ALA A 819 13.07 23.31 -20.90
CA ALA A 819 13.99 23.48 -19.77
C ALA A 819 15.39 24.00 -20.20
N LYS A 820 15.95 23.46 -21.30
CA LYS A 820 17.20 23.95 -21.90
C LYS A 820 17.09 25.42 -22.32
N GLU A 821 15.99 25.80 -22.96
CA GLU A 821 15.76 27.18 -23.40
C GLU A 821 15.52 28.13 -22.23
N MET A 822 14.86 27.69 -21.15
CA MET A 822 14.74 28.45 -19.90
C MET A 822 16.11 28.76 -19.31
N GLN A 823 17.00 27.75 -19.26
CA GLN A 823 18.38 27.93 -18.79
C GLN A 823 19.17 28.89 -19.69
N ARG A 824 19.06 28.73 -21.03
CA ARG A 824 19.75 29.58 -22.01
C ARG A 824 19.29 31.04 -21.95
N LYS A 825 18.00 31.28 -21.73
CA LYS A 825 17.40 32.62 -21.62
C LYS A 825 17.48 33.21 -20.20
N GLY A 826 18.02 32.47 -19.23
CA GLY A 826 18.27 32.97 -17.88
C GLY A 826 17.01 33.14 -17.03
N PHE A 827 16.00 32.28 -17.21
CA PHE A 827 14.82 32.25 -16.32
C PHE A 827 15.22 31.89 -14.88
N ASN A 828 14.48 32.40 -13.89
CA ASN A 828 14.65 32.14 -12.45
C ASN A 828 13.30 31.89 -11.77
N ILE A 829 12.40 31.20 -12.47
CA ILE A 829 11.09 30.78 -11.99
C ILE A 829 10.96 29.26 -12.09
N PRO A 830 10.20 28.60 -11.22
CA PRO A 830 10.08 27.14 -11.23
C PRO A 830 9.33 26.62 -12.45
N LEU A 831 9.67 25.39 -12.83
CA LEU A 831 9.07 24.64 -13.93
C LEU A 831 8.31 23.43 -13.37
N LEU A 832 7.00 23.37 -13.58
CA LEU A 832 6.16 22.23 -13.24
C LEU A 832 5.99 21.30 -14.45
N ILE A 833 6.18 20.00 -14.24
CA ILE A 833 6.04 18.96 -15.27
C ILE A 833 4.89 18.01 -14.90
N GLY A 834 3.95 17.80 -15.82
CA GLY A 834 2.83 16.87 -15.64
C GLY A 834 2.28 16.29 -16.96
N GLY A 835 1.36 15.34 -16.84
CA GLY A 835 0.73 14.62 -17.96
C GLY A 835 1.09 13.13 -18.03
N ALA A 836 0.33 12.33 -18.81
CA ALA A 836 0.33 10.87 -18.67
C ALA A 836 1.67 10.19 -18.97
N THR A 837 2.49 10.74 -19.87
CA THR A 837 3.83 10.18 -20.18
C THR A 837 4.91 10.67 -19.23
N THR A 838 4.61 11.66 -18.39
CA THR A 838 5.58 12.23 -17.46
C THR A 838 5.70 11.37 -16.21
N SER A 839 6.91 11.32 -15.65
CA SER A 839 7.17 10.61 -14.40
C SER A 839 8.23 11.32 -13.58
N LYS A 840 8.25 11.04 -12.29
CA LYS A 840 9.30 11.52 -11.37
C LYS A 840 10.70 11.12 -11.85
N ALA A 841 10.85 9.90 -12.35
CA ALA A 841 12.11 9.37 -12.87
C ALA A 841 12.58 10.12 -14.13
N HIS A 842 11.70 10.27 -15.13
CA HIS A 842 12.04 10.99 -16.36
C HIS A 842 12.42 12.45 -16.07
N THR A 843 11.63 13.13 -15.22
CA THR A 843 11.88 14.52 -14.82
C THR A 843 13.23 14.67 -14.15
N ALA A 844 13.54 13.81 -13.17
CA ALA A 844 14.82 13.83 -12.45
C ALA A 844 16.04 13.55 -13.35
N VAL A 845 15.91 12.69 -14.36
CA VAL A 845 17.05 12.26 -15.19
C VAL A 845 17.25 13.12 -16.43
N LYS A 846 16.17 13.56 -17.10
CA LYS A 846 16.25 14.20 -18.42
C LYS A 846 15.91 15.69 -18.41
N ILE A 847 15.01 16.16 -17.52
CA ILE A 847 14.53 17.55 -17.51
C ILE A 847 15.25 18.41 -16.47
N ASP A 848 15.24 18.00 -15.19
CA ASP A 848 15.88 18.73 -14.08
C ASP A 848 17.35 19.10 -14.35
N PRO A 849 18.21 18.21 -14.93
CA PRO A 849 19.59 18.57 -15.23
C PRO A 849 19.75 19.68 -16.28
N GLN A 850 18.70 20.01 -17.04
CA GLN A 850 18.76 21.05 -18.07
C GLN A 850 18.46 22.45 -17.54
N TYR A 851 17.91 22.58 -16.33
CA TYR A 851 17.53 23.85 -15.73
C TYR A 851 17.94 23.93 -14.26
N SER A 852 19.01 24.68 -13.99
CA SER A 852 19.66 24.79 -12.67
C SER A 852 19.39 26.10 -11.95
N ASN A 853 18.93 27.12 -12.68
CA ASN A 853 18.66 28.45 -12.11
C ASN A 853 17.54 28.41 -11.06
N ASP A 854 16.58 27.49 -11.20
CA ASP A 854 15.50 27.29 -10.23
C ASP A 854 15.08 25.81 -10.13
N ALA A 855 13.89 25.52 -9.61
CA ALA A 855 13.38 24.16 -9.43
C ALA A 855 12.63 23.64 -10.66
N VAL A 856 12.85 22.37 -10.99
CA VAL A 856 11.98 21.57 -11.85
C VAL A 856 11.24 20.59 -10.95
N ILE A 857 9.90 20.60 -10.93
CA ILE A 857 9.10 19.77 -10.04
C ILE A 857 8.08 18.96 -10.85
N TYR A 858 8.15 17.64 -10.73
CA TYR A 858 7.11 16.72 -11.21
C TYR A 858 5.89 16.75 -10.28
N VAL A 859 4.71 16.95 -10.86
CA VAL A 859 3.42 16.94 -10.14
C VAL A 859 2.55 15.82 -10.70
N ALA A 860 2.18 14.86 -9.86
CA ALA A 860 1.48 13.65 -10.29
C ALA A 860 0.00 13.89 -10.66
N ASP A 861 -0.68 14.82 -9.97
CA ASP A 861 -2.11 15.08 -10.15
C ASP A 861 -2.47 16.53 -9.73
N ALA A 862 -3.68 16.96 -10.08
CA ALA A 862 -4.15 18.32 -9.86
C ALA A 862 -4.28 18.71 -8.38
N SER A 863 -4.61 17.77 -7.50
CA SER A 863 -4.81 18.04 -6.07
C SER A 863 -3.52 18.50 -5.39
N ARG A 864 -2.38 17.97 -5.85
CA ARG A 864 -1.04 18.32 -5.34
C ARG A 864 -0.49 19.62 -5.93
N ALA A 865 -0.98 20.04 -7.10
CA ALA A 865 -0.48 21.23 -7.80
C ALA A 865 -0.62 22.51 -6.95
N VAL A 866 -1.70 22.62 -6.16
CA VAL A 866 -1.94 23.77 -5.27
C VAL A 866 -0.89 23.86 -4.17
N GLY A 867 -0.62 22.74 -3.48
CA GLY A 867 0.37 22.69 -2.41
C GLY A 867 1.77 23.01 -2.92
N VAL A 868 2.12 22.47 -4.10
CA VAL A 868 3.41 22.72 -4.75
C VAL A 868 3.54 24.19 -5.16
N ALA A 869 2.55 24.77 -5.84
CA ALA A 869 2.59 26.18 -6.25
C ALA A 869 2.68 27.13 -5.05
N THR A 870 1.91 26.85 -4.00
CA THR A 870 1.91 27.65 -2.76
C THR A 870 3.26 27.61 -2.06
N THR A 871 3.86 26.43 -1.98
CA THR A 871 5.17 26.23 -1.36
C THR A 871 6.28 26.91 -2.18
N LEU A 872 6.22 26.81 -3.51
CA LEU A 872 7.19 27.44 -4.40
C LEU A 872 7.12 28.96 -4.37
N LEU A 873 5.94 29.55 -4.19
CA LEU A 873 5.77 31.01 -4.15
C LEU A 873 5.93 31.61 -2.75
N SER A 874 5.98 30.78 -1.71
CA SER A 874 6.28 31.21 -0.34
C SER A 874 7.77 31.53 -0.16
N PRO A 875 8.16 32.75 0.25
CA PRO A 875 9.56 33.10 0.51
C PRO A 875 10.22 32.25 1.61
N GLU A 876 9.44 31.75 2.56
CA GLU A 876 9.94 30.99 3.72
C GLU A 876 10.08 29.49 3.40
N MET A 877 9.09 28.92 2.70
CA MET A 877 9.05 27.47 2.46
C MET A 877 9.82 27.05 1.20
N ARG A 878 9.95 27.94 0.21
CA ARG A 878 10.58 27.63 -1.09
C ARG A 878 12.00 27.08 -0.93
N GLY A 879 12.82 27.69 -0.08
CA GLY A 879 14.24 27.32 0.06
C GLY A 879 14.44 25.85 0.47
N ASN A 880 13.72 25.41 1.50
CA ASN A 880 13.80 24.05 2.01
C ASN A 880 13.18 23.05 1.02
N PHE A 881 12.04 23.41 0.42
CA PHE A 881 11.34 22.55 -0.54
C PHE A 881 12.18 22.25 -1.79
N ILE A 882 12.85 23.26 -2.34
CA ILE A 882 13.74 23.07 -3.49
C ILE A 882 14.96 22.21 -3.11
N ALA A 883 15.54 22.42 -1.93
CA ALA A 883 16.69 21.65 -1.47
C ALA A 883 16.34 20.16 -1.29
N GLU A 884 15.19 19.87 -0.69
CA GLU A 884 14.69 18.51 -0.49
C GLU A 884 14.47 17.79 -1.82
N HIS A 885 13.76 18.41 -2.76
CA HIS A 885 13.50 17.80 -4.06
C HIS A 885 14.75 17.65 -4.93
N ARG A 886 15.71 18.58 -4.84
CA ARG A 886 17.02 18.41 -5.52
C ARG A 886 17.79 17.23 -4.95
N ALA A 887 17.79 17.06 -3.62
CA ALA A 887 18.43 15.91 -2.97
C ALA A 887 17.73 14.60 -3.36
N GLU A 888 16.41 14.61 -3.46
CA GLU A 888 15.62 13.48 -3.93
C GLU A 888 15.94 13.12 -5.39
N TYR A 889 15.96 14.10 -6.30
CA TYR A 889 16.25 13.86 -7.71
C TYR A 889 17.71 13.42 -7.92
N ALA A 890 18.65 13.91 -7.12
CA ALA A 890 20.02 13.42 -7.11
C ALA A 890 20.07 11.93 -6.72
N LYS A 891 19.35 11.52 -5.66
CA LYS A 891 19.26 10.10 -5.26
C LYS A 891 18.61 9.24 -6.35
N ILE A 892 17.58 9.75 -7.03
CA ILE A 892 16.93 9.03 -8.13
C ILE A 892 17.89 8.87 -9.32
N ARG A 893 18.62 9.93 -9.70
CA ARG A 893 19.66 9.86 -10.74
C ARG A 893 20.75 8.87 -10.39
N GLU A 894 21.24 8.90 -9.16
CA GLU A 894 22.27 7.98 -8.68
C GLU A 894 21.76 6.54 -8.66
N ARG A 895 20.54 6.30 -8.17
CA ARG A 895 19.90 4.98 -8.18
C ARG A 895 19.68 4.44 -9.59
N LEU A 896 19.31 5.29 -10.55
CA LEU A 896 19.11 4.89 -11.94
C LEU A 896 20.43 4.72 -12.69
N ALA A 897 21.44 5.55 -12.41
CA ALA A 897 22.79 5.40 -12.97
C ALA A 897 23.51 4.14 -12.44
N ASN A 898 23.22 3.74 -11.19
CA ASN A 898 23.76 2.54 -10.56
C ASN A 898 22.96 1.27 -10.87
N LYS A 899 21.75 1.39 -11.45
CA LYS A 899 21.05 0.27 -12.07
C LYS A 899 21.69 0.01 -13.42
N GLN A 900 22.33 -1.14 -13.62
CA GLN A 900 22.61 -1.59 -14.98
C GLN A 900 21.25 -1.72 -15.69
N PRO A 901 21.03 -1.03 -16.83
CA PRO A 901 19.83 -1.24 -17.61
C PRO A 901 19.73 -2.72 -17.95
N LYS A 902 18.51 -3.30 -17.98
CA LYS A 902 18.30 -4.56 -18.71
C LYS A 902 18.52 -4.23 -20.20
N ALA A 903 19.78 -4.23 -20.60
CA ALA A 903 20.22 -3.96 -21.96
C ALA A 903 19.50 -4.90 -22.92
N ALA A 904 19.41 -4.51 -24.20
CA ALA A 904 19.08 -5.49 -25.24
C ALA A 904 20.12 -6.61 -25.17
N LYS A 905 19.67 -7.82 -24.82
CA LYS A 905 20.54 -8.96 -24.51
C LYS A 905 20.87 -9.78 -25.73
N LEU A 906 20.01 -9.74 -26.74
CA LEU A 906 20.16 -10.43 -28.02
C LEU A 906 20.42 -9.39 -29.12
N SER A 907 21.28 -9.73 -30.07
CA SER A 907 21.38 -8.98 -31.32
C SER A 907 20.05 -9.00 -32.07
N TYR A 908 19.89 -8.06 -33.00
CA TYR A 908 18.71 -8.00 -33.84
C TYR A 908 18.56 -9.27 -34.67
N ALA A 909 19.66 -9.80 -35.20
CA ALA A 909 19.67 -11.03 -35.98
C ALA A 909 19.19 -12.25 -35.17
N GLU A 910 19.69 -12.41 -33.94
CA GLU A 910 19.26 -13.49 -33.03
C GLU A 910 17.77 -13.34 -32.64
N SER A 911 17.33 -12.11 -32.40
CA SER A 911 15.93 -11.83 -32.08
C SER A 911 15.00 -12.18 -33.24
N VAL A 912 15.41 -11.91 -34.48
CA VAL A 912 14.66 -12.30 -35.68
C VAL A 912 14.59 -13.82 -35.84
N GLU A 913 15.70 -14.53 -35.56
CA GLU A 913 15.74 -15.99 -35.59
C GLU A 913 14.76 -16.58 -34.56
N ASN A 914 14.75 -16.03 -33.34
CA ASN A 914 13.85 -16.37 -32.25
C ASN A 914 12.43 -15.79 -32.39
N GLY A 915 12.09 -15.16 -33.51
CA GLY A 915 10.76 -14.59 -33.74
C GLY A 915 9.63 -15.64 -33.80
N PHE A 916 8.39 -15.19 -33.60
CA PHE A 916 7.23 -16.09 -33.64
C PHE A 916 7.11 -16.75 -35.02
N LYS A 917 6.95 -18.07 -35.03
CA LYS A 917 6.85 -18.89 -36.25
C LYS A 917 5.39 -19.32 -36.41
N ILE A 918 4.73 -18.81 -37.45
CA ILE A 918 3.39 -19.25 -37.82
C ILE A 918 3.44 -20.71 -38.30
N ASP A 919 2.46 -21.52 -37.91
CA ASP A 919 2.29 -22.89 -38.40
C ASP A 919 2.07 -22.87 -39.93
N ASN A 920 2.81 -23.69 -40.67
CA ASN A 920 2.67 -23.82 -42.12
C ASN A 920 1.25 -24.20 -42.57
N HIS A 921 0.47 -24.85 -41.70
CA HIS A 921 -0.94 -25.21 -41.96
C HIS A 921 -1.94 -24.10 -41.66
N TYR A 922 -1.50 -22.99 -41.07
CA TYR A 922 -2.37 -21.83 -40.85
C TYR A 922 -2.82 -21.24 -42.19
N VAL A 923 -4.13 -21.10 -42.34
CA VAL A 923 -4.78 -20.44 -43.47
C VAL A 923 -5.34 -19.12 -42.95
N PRO A 924 -4.76 -17.98 -43.33
CA PRO A 924 -5.28 -16.68 -42.93
C PRO A 924 -6.73 -16.49 -43.36
N PRO A 925 -7.61 -15.97 -42.49
CA PRO A 925 -9.00 -15.74 -42.86
C PRO A 925 -9.08 -14.60 -43.89
N LYS A 926 -9.76 -14.85 -45.01
CA LYS A 926 -9.99 -13.83 -46.04
C LYS A 926 -11.11 -12.87 -45.62
N PRO A 927 -10.89 -11.54 -45.66
CA PRO A 927 -11.95 -10.58 -45.40
C PRO A 927 -13.15 -10.71 -46.35
N ASN A 928 -14.35 -10.52 -45.80
CA ASN A 928 -15.59 -10.46 -46.59
C ASN A 928 -15.64 -9.22 -47.49
N ALA A 929 -15.06 -8.10 -47.03
CA ALA A 929 -14.99 -6.84 -47.77
C ALA A 929 -13.55 -6.29 -47.77
N LEU A 930 -12.89 -6.38 -48.94
CA LEU A 930 -11.61 -5.71 -49.17
C LEU A 930 -11.82 -4.24 -49.56
N GLY A 931 -10.75 -3.46 -49.43
CA GLY A 931 -10.76 -2.05 -49.78
C GLY A 931 -11.05 -1.14 -48.59
N THR A 932 -11.12 0.16 -48.86
CA THR A 932 -11.40 1.17 -47.82
C THR A 932 -12.90 1.42 -47.70
N GLN A 933 -13.41 1.42 -46.47
CA GLN A 933 -14.76 1.82 -46.13
C GLN A 933 -14.76 3.12 -45.33
N VAL A 934 -15.73 3.98 -45.59
CA VAL A 934 -15.90 5.27 -44.91
C VAL A 934 -17.27 5.32 -44.27
N ILE A 935 -17.29 5.61 -42.97
CA ILE A 935 -18.47 5.74 -42.15
C ILE A 935 -18.50 7.19 -41.63
N LYS A 936 -19.63 7.87 -41.81
CA LYS A 936 -19.86 9.24 -41.32
C LYS A 936 -21.23 9.29 -40.65
N ASN A 937 -21.41 10.19 -39.67
CA ASN A 937 -22.64 10.31 -38.90
C ASN A 937 -23.06 8.97 -38.28
N TYR A 938 -22.11 8.25 -37.66
CA TYR A 938 -22.42 6.98 -37.03
C TYR A 938 -23.39 7.19 -35.86
N PRO A 939 -24.40 6.31 -35.67
CA PRO A 939 -25.35 6.44 -34.56
C PRO A 939 -24.63 6.43 -33.21
N LEU A 940 -24.74 7.54 -32.47
CA LEU A 940 -24.08 7.71 -31.18
C LEU A 940 -24.70 6.78 -30.12
N GLU A 941 -26.00 6.51 -30.22
CA GLU A 941 -26.74 5.62 -29.32
C GLU A 941 -26.12 4.22 -29.28
N THR A 942 -25.69 3.71 -30.43
CA THR A 942 -25.03 2.41 -30.54
C THR A 942 -23.68 2.40 -29.82
N LEU A 943 -22.94 3.52 -29.85
CA LEU A 943 -21.63 3.61 -29.21
C LEU A 943 -21.71 3.65 -27.68
N VAL A 944 -22.79 4.20 -27.12
CA VAL A 944 -22.97 4.27 -25.65
C VAL A 944 -22.97 2.88 -25.01
N GLU A 945 -23.46 1.86 -25.71
CA GLU A 945 -23.48 0.47 -25.22
C GLU A 945 -22.08 -0.12 -24.99
N TYR A 946 -21.04 0.47 -25.61
CA TYR A 946 -19.64 0.04 -25.55
C TYR A 946 -18.77 0.91 -24.63
N PHE A 947 -19.38 1.79 -23.83
CA PHE A 947 -18.61 2.65 -22.93
C PHE A 947 -17.95 1.83 -21.82
N ASP A 948 -16.62 1.94 -21.70
CA ASP A 948 -15.92 1.75 -20.43
C ASP A 948 -15.91 3.08 -19.68
N TRP A 949 -16.73 3.15 -18.63
CA TRP A 949 -16.85 4.32 -17.75
C TRP A 949 -15.71 4.44 -16.76
N THR A 950 -14.88 3.40 -16.58
CA THR A 950 -13.79 3.43 -15.59
C THR A 950 -12.80 4.57 -15.86
N PRO A 951 -12.28 4.76 -17.09
CA PRO A 951 -11.38 5.87 -17.35
C PRO A 951 -12.07 7.25 -17.35
N PHE A 952 -13.39 7.31 -17.52
CA PHE A 952 -14.16 8.55 -17.31
C PHE A 952 -14.08 8.99 -15.84
N PHE A 953 -14.31 8.11 -14.87
CA PHE A 953 -14.17 8.50 -13.45
C PHE A 953 -12.73 8.83 -13.07
N ILE A 954 -11.74 8.12 -13.63
CA ILE A 954 -10.32 8.40 -13.42
C ILE A 954 -9.94 9.80 -13.91
N SER A 955 -10.48 10.27 -15.07
CA SER A 955 -10.19 11.63 -15.55
C SER A 955 -10.72 12.72 -14.62
N TRP A 956 -11.73 12.40 -13.80
CA TRP A 956 -12.28 13.26 -12.75
C TRP A 956 -11.70 13.02 -11.36
N SER A 957 -10.57 12.30 -11.26
CA SER A 957 -9.89 11.97 -10.00
C SER A 957 -10.76 11.16 -9.01
N LEU A 958 -11.72 10.39 -9.50
CA LEU A 958 -12.51 9.46 -8.70
C LEU A 958 -11.98 8.04 -8.91
N ALA A 959 -11.26 7.52 -7.92
CA ALA A 959 -10.67 6.19 -7.96
C ALA A 959 -11.72 5.12 -7.66
N GLY A 960 -11.85 4.12 -8.55
CA GLY A 960 -12.80 3.02 -8.39
C GLY A 960 -13.22 2.46 -9.75
N LYS A 961 -13.71 1.21 -9.77
CA LYS A 961 -14.16 0.55 -11.00
C LYS A 961 -15.66 0.74 -11.21
N PHE A 962 -16.11 1.09 -12.41
CA PHE A 962 -17.53 1.14 -12.74
C PHE A 962 -18.12 -0.28 -12.90
N PRO A 963 -19.38 -0.55 -12.48
CA PRO A 963 -20.32 0.36 -11.81
C PRO A 963 -20.13 0.44 -10.28
N LYS A 964 -19.22 -0.34 -9.68
CA LYS A 964 -19.02 -0.38 -8.23
C LYS A 964 -18.73 0.98 -7.60
N ILE A 965 -18.05 1.88 -8.33
CA ILE A 965 -17.76 3.25 -7.88
C ILE A 965 -19.02 4.07 -7.57
N LEU A 966 -20.17 3.78 -8.19
CA LEU A 966 -21.42 4.50 -7.93
C LEU A 966 -21.98 4.19 -6.53
N THR A 967 -21.66 3.02 -5.98
CA THR A 967 -22.09 2.56 -4.65
C THR A 967 -20.94 2.58 -3.64
N ASP A 968 -19.85 3.27 -3.96
CA ASP A 968 -18.71 3.43 -3.06
C ASP A 968 -19.11 4.28 -1.84
N GLU A 969 -18.72 3.87 -0.63
CA GLU A 969 -19.18 4.50 0.60
C GLU A 969 -18.59 5.90 0.83
N VAL A 970 -17.44 6.22 0.21
CA VAL A 970 -16.73 7.49 0.38
C VAL A 970 -17.01 8.44 -0.80
N VAL A 971 -16.94 7.93 -2.03
CA VAL A 971 -17.08 8.77 -3.25
C VAL A 971 -18.34 8.48 -4.06
N GLY A 972 -19.18 7.53 -3.66
CA GLY A 972 -20.32 7.06 -4.45
C GLY A 972 -21.37 8.13 -4.73
N GLU A 973 -21.64 9.04 -3.79
CA GLU A 973 -22.56 10.16 -4.01
C GLU A 973 -22.03 11.10 -5.11
N ALA A 974 -20.76 11.51 -5.03
CA ALA A 974 -20.13 12.37 -6.03
C ALA A 974 -19.97 11.67 -7.39
N ALA A 975 -19.63 10.38 -7.40
CA ALA A 975 -19.57 9.56 -8.60
C ALA A 975 -20.95 9.41 -9.25
N THR A 976 -22.00 9.23 -8.45
CA THR A 976 -23.39 9.14 -8.93
C THR A 976 -23.87 10.48 -9.50
N ASP A 977 -23.57 11.60 -8.85
CA ASP A 977 -23.93 12.92 -9.35
C ASP A 977 -23.22 13.24 -10.68
N LEU A 978 -21.90 13.04 -10.74
CA LEU A 978 -21.12 13.18 -11.99
C LEU A 978 -21.67 12.27 -13.10
N TYR A 979 -22.00 11.02 -12.77
CA TYR A 979 -22.60 10.09 -13.73
C TYR A 979 -23.95 10.62 -14.26
N ASN A 980 -24.83 11.11 -13.38
CA ASN A 980 -26.12 11.66 -13.78
C ASN A 980 -25.98 12.89 -14.68
N GLN A 981 -25.03 13.77 -14.38
CA GLN A 981 -24.73 14.94 -15.21
C GLN A 981 -24.15 14.53 -16.57
N ALA A 982 -23.26 13.54 -16.58
CA ALA A 982 -22.75 12.94 -17.82
C ALA A 982 -23.88 12.33 -18.65
N GLN A 983 -24.83 11.60 -18.04
CA GLN A 983 -26.00 11.04 -18.70
C GLN A 983 -26.92 12.14 -19.29
N ALA A 984 -27.11 13.24 -18.57
CA ALA A 984 -27.89 14.37 -19.07
C ALA A 984 -27.24 15.04 -20.29
N MET A 985 -25.92 15.25 -20.24
CA MET A 985 -25.16 15.79 -21.37
C MET A 985 -25.11 14.81 -22.55
N LEU A 986 -24.96 13.51 -22.28
CA LEU A 986 -25.00 12.45 -23.28
C LEU A 986 -26.32 12.45 -24.04
N LYS A 987 -27.44 12.64 -23.32
CA LYS A 987 -28.76 12.79 -23.91
C LYS A 987 -28.85 13.99 -24.85
N ASP A 988 -28.36 15.17 -24.45
CA ASP A 988 -28.30 16.34 -25.34
C ASP A 988 -27.45 16.08 -26.58
N ILE A 989 -26.27 15.47 -26.39
CA ILE A 989 -25.34 15.15 -27.47
C ILE A 989 -26.02 14.29 -28.55
N ILE A 990 -26.77 13.29 -28.11
CA ILE A 990 -27.49 12.35 -28.96
C ILE A 990 -28.70 13.01 -29.63
N GLU A 991 -29.61 13.58 -28.85
CA GLU A 991 -30.88 14.14 -29.35
C GLU A 991 -30.64 15.29 -30.34
N ASN A 992 -29.64 16.14 -30.04
CA ASN A 992 -29.31 17.30 -30.85
C ASN A 992 -28.14 17.06 -31.82
N LYS A 993 -27.66 15.82 -31.94
CA LYS A 993 -26.57 15.41 -32.85
C LYS A 993 -25.36 16.35 -32.77
N ARG A 994 -24.95 16.64 -31.53
CA ARG A 994 -23.86 17.57 -31.22
C ARG A 994 -22.50 17.04 -31.66
N PHE A 995 -22.35 15.71 -31.69
CA PHE A 995 -21.15 15.04 -32.19
C PHE A 995 -21.40 14.36 -33.53
N ASP A 996 -20.36 14.33 -34.36
CA ASP A 996 -20.31 13.53 -35.58
C ASP A 996 -19.20 12.49 -35.46
N ALA A 997 -19.62 11.25 -35.18
CA ALA A 997 -18.73 10.09 -35.13
C ALA A 997 -18.42 9.61 -36.55
N ARG A 998 -17.14 9.65 -36.91
CA ARG A 998 -16.63 9.24 -38.23
C ARG A 998 -15.58 8.16 -38.10
N ALA A 999 -15.57 7.23 -39.04
CA ALA A 999 -14.56 6.20 -39.14
C ALA A 999 -14.13 5.98 -40.59
N VAL A 1000 -12.87 5.67 -40.77
CA VAL A 1000 -12.36 5.05 -41.99
C VAL A 1000 -11.59 3.80 -41.60
N PHE A 1001 -11.79 2.71 -42.33
CA PHE A 1001 -10.99 1.52 -42.16
C PHE A 1001 -10.75 0.85 -43.50
N GLY A 1002 -9.69 0.07 -43.59
CA GLY A 1002 -9.33 -0.67 -44.80
C GLY A 1002 -8.85 -2.06 -44.45
N LEU A 1003 -9.26 -3.06 -45.23
CA LEU A 1003 -8.77 -4.44 -45.17
C LEU A 1003 -8.16 -4.78 -46.52
N TYR A 1004 -6.87 -5.13 -46.54
CA TYR A 1004 -6.14 -5.35 -47.79
C TYR A 1004 -5.23 -6.58 -47.69
N PRO A 1005 -4.92 -7.22 -48.83
CA PRO A 1005 -3.89 -8.25 -48.88
C PRO A 1005 -2.55 -7.70 -48.36
N ALA A 1006 -1.90 -8.45 -47.50
CA ALA A 1006 -0.65 -8.08 -46.87
C ALA A 1006 0.33 -9.25 -46.87
N GLN A 1007 1.61 -8.91 -46.82
CA GLN A 1007 2.71 -9.87 -46.83
C GLN A 1007 3.81 -9.37 -45.90
N ARG A 1008 4.37 -10.29 -45.12
CA ARG A 1008 5.62 -10.04 -44.40
C ARG A 1008 6.79 -10.12 -45.39
N THR A 1009 7.29 -8.97 -45.85
CA THR A 1009 8.35 -8.86 -46.87
C THR A 1009 9.76 -8.72 -46.28
N GLY A 1010 9.84 -8.49 -44.96
CA GLY A 1010 11.08 -8.48 -44.19
C GLY A 1010 10.84 -9.06 -42.80
N ALA A 1011 11.89 -9.18 -42.01
CA ALA A 1011 11.78 -9.70 -40.64
C ALA A 1011 10.76 -8.89 -39.82
N ASP A 1012 10.78 -7.57 -39.93
CA ASP A 1012 9.90 -6.67 -39.18
C ASP A 1012 9.14 -5.69 -40.08
N THR A 1013 8.93 -6.09 -41.34
CA THR A 1013 8.31 -5.27 -42.39
C THR A 1013 7.06 -5.96 -42.93
N VAL A 1014 5.93 -5.26 -42.90
CA VAL A 1014 4.67 -5.70 -43.50
C VAL A 1014 4.35 -4.80 -44.68
N SER A 1015 4.29 -5.38 -45.88
CA SER A 1015 3.86 -4.69 -47.09
C SER A 1015 2.39 -4.93 -47.36
N VAL A 1016 1.67 -3.86 -47.69
CA VAL A 1016 0.26 -3.91 -48.07
C VAL A 1016 0.12 -3.74 -49.58
N PHE A 1017 -0.79 -4.50 -50.19
CA PHE A 1017 -1.05 -4.51 -51.62
C PHE A 1017 -2.41 -3.90 -51.96
N ASP A 1018 -2.62 -3.59 -53.23
CA ASP A 1018 -3.96 -3.25 -53.74
C ASP A 1018 -4.94 -4.43 -53.58
N GLU A 1019 -6.23 -4.18 -53.83
CA GLU A 1019 -7.30 -5.20 -53.69
C GLU A 1019 -7.08 -6.42 -54.60
N SER A 1020 -6.33 -6.26 -55.69
CA SER A 1020 -6.00 -7.35 -56.61
C SER A 1020 -4.80 -8.19 -56.16
N GLY A 1021 -4.07 -7.74 -55.13
CA GLY A 1021 -2.85 -8.36 -54.62
C GLY A 1021 -1.64 -8.21 -55.56
N GLN A 1022 -1.69 -7.33 -56.56
CA GLN A 1022 -0.66 -7.24 -57.61
C GLN A 1022 0.38 -6.16 -57.33
N ASN A 1023 -0.05 -4.99 -56.88
CA ASN A 1023 0.85 -3.86 -56.66
C ASN A 1023 0.98 -3.57 -55.16
N ARG A 1024 2.23 -3.51 -54.67
CA ARG A 1024 2.53 -3.03 -53.32
C ARG A 1024 2.21 -1.54 -53.24
N THR A 1025 1.38 -1.14 -52.28
CA THR A 1025 0.95 0.26 -52.10
C THR A 1025 1.68 0.93 -50.94
N HIS A 1026 1.72 0.28 -49.77
CA HIS A 1026 2.30 0.85 -48.54
C HIS A 1026 3.15 -0.19 -47.81
N THR A 1027 3.95 0.25 -46.86
CA THR A 1027 4.81 -0.62 -46.05
C THR A 1027 4.88 -0.07 -44.64
N PHE A 1028 4.66 -0.95 -43.66
CA PHE A 1028 4.69 -0.67 -42.23
C PHE A 1028 5.91 -1.32 -41.61
N GLU A 1029 6.61 -0.57 -40.77
CA GLU A 1029 7.85 -0.98 -40.13
C GLU A 1029 7.63 -1.15 -38.63
N HIS A 1030 7.80 -2.38 -38.15
CA HIS A 1030 7.64 -2.75 -36.76
C HIS A 1030 8.99 -2.86 -36.04
N VAL A 1031 8.94 -2.86 -34.71
CA VAL A 1031 10.09 -3.06 -33.82
C VAL A 1031 9.90 -4.39 -33.08
N ARG A 1032 11.00 -5.09 -32.80
CA ARG A 1032 11.00 -6.43 -32.22
C ARG A 1032 11.64 -6.44 -30.84
N GLN A 1033 11.09 -7.24 -29.94
CA GLN A 1033 11.68 -7.49 -28.62
C GLN A 1033 13.12 -8.03 -28.75
N GLN A 1034 14.10 -7.41 -28.09
CA GLN A 1034 15.49 -7.89 -28.01
C GLN A 1034 15.89 -8.38 -26.60
N SER A 1035 14.89 -8.86 -25.85
CA SER A 1035 15.10 -9.46 -24.54
C SER A 1035 15.45 -10.95 -24.68
N ASP A 1036 16.35 -11.43 -23.83
CA ASP A 1036 16.63 -12.87 -23.70
C ASP A 1036 15.46 -13.53 -22.95
N LYS A 1037 14.63 -14.30 -23.69
CA LYS A 1037 13.44 -14.97 -23.17
C LYS A 1037 13.84 -16.39 -22.76
N VAL A 1038 14.03 -16.60 -21.46
CA VAL A 1038 14.54 -17.86 -20.88
C VAL A 1038 13.65 -19.10 -21.14
N THR A 1039 12.43 -18.91 -21.64
CA THR A 1039 11.40 -19.96 -21.83
C THR A 1039 11.20 -20.48 -23.26
N GLY A 1040 12.09 -20.18 -24.21
CA GLY A 1040 11.85 -20.52 -25.63
C GLY A 1040 10.62 -19.82 -26.23
N LYS A 1041 10.06 -18.83 -25.52
CA LYS A 1041 9.04 -17.92 -26.03
C LYS A 1041 9.66 -17.01 -27.09
N PRO A 1042 8.94 -16.72 -28.18
CA PRO A 1042 9.51 -15.95 -29.26
C PRO A 1042 9.75 -14.49 -28.88
N ASN A 1043 10.74 -13.89 -29.54
CA ASN A 1043 10.98 -12.46 -29.54
C ASN A 1043 9.99 -11.79 -30.47
N LEU A 1044 8.89 -11.28 -29.91
CA LEU A 1044 7.73 -10.86 -30.70
C LEU A 1044 7.97 -9.56 -31.46
N SER A 1045 7.39 -9.52 -32.65
CA SER A 1045 7.13 -8.35 -33.48
C SER A 1045 5.72 -8.44 -34.04
N LEU A 1046 5.02 -7.32 -34.21
CA LEU A 1046 3.70 -7.34 -34.83
C LEU A 1046 3.74 -7.88 -36.27
N ALA A 1047 4.88 -7.74 -36.95
CA ALA A 1047 5.10 -8.34 -38.27
C ALA A 1047 4.99 -9.87 -38.27
N ASP A 1048 5.27 -10.52 -37.13
CA ASP A 1048 5.23 -11.98 -37.02
C ASP A 1048 3.83 -12.56 -37.17
N TYR A 1049 2.78 -11.75 -36.96
CA TYR A 1049 1.38 -12.19 -37.07
C TYR A 1049 0.82 -12.13 -38.49
N ILE A 1050 1.68 -11.81 -39.48
CA ILE A 1050 1.36 -11.89 -40.91
C ILE A 1050 2.17 -13.03 -41.52
N LYS A 1051 1.48 -13.95 -42.19
CA LYS A 1051 2.09 -15.12 -42.80
C LYS A 1051 3.17 -14.73 -43.82
N PRO A 1052 4.40 -15.27 -43.70
CA PRO A 1052 5.42 -15.12 -44.73
C PRO A 1052 5.11 -16.06 -45.91
N SER A 1053 5.00 -15.52 -47.11
CA SER A 1053 4.66 -16.25 -48.34
C SER A 1053 5.26 -15.54 -49.56
N GLU A 1054 5.36 -16.21 -50.73
CA GLU A 1054 5.82 -15.56 -51.97
C GLU A 1054 4.75 -14.65 -52.60
N GLN A 1055 3.47 -14.89 -52.29
CA GLN A 1055 2.31 -14.08 -52.70
C GLN A 1055 1.59 -13.51 -51.47
N PRO A 1056 0.88 -12.37 -51.54
CA PRO A 1056 0.16 -11.79 -50.41
C PRO A 1056 -1.12 -12.59 -50.09
N GLU A 1057 -0.96 -13.68 -49.32
CA GLU A 1057 -2.03 -14.61 -48.94
C GLU A 1057 -2.72 -14.25 -47.61
N ASP A 1058 -2.10 -13.37 -46.81
CA ASP A 1058 -2.62 -12.87 -45.53
C ASP A 1058 -3.17 -11.45 -45.71
N TYR A 1059 -3.72 -10.85 -44.65
CA TYR A 1059 -4.40 -9.58 -44.68
C TYR A 1059 -4.02 -8.73 -43.48
N LEU A 1060 -3.92 -7.41 -43.70
CA LEU A 1060 -3.76 -6.42 -42.65
C LEU A 1060 -4.94 -5.46 -42.71
N GLY A 1061 -5.50 -5.14 -41.54
CA GLY A 1061 -6.46 -4.06 -41.42
C GLY A 1061 -5.83 -2.80 -40.85
N GLY A 1062 -6.40 -1.65 -41.19
CA GLY A 1062 -6.09 -0.36 -40.58
C GLY A 1062 -7.37 0.42 -40.32
N PHE A 1063 -7.39 1.26 -39.26
CA PHE A 1063 -8.53 2.12 -38.96
C PHE A 1063 -8.14 3.49 -38.42
N THR A 1064 -9.07 4.44 -38.53
CA THR A 1064 -9.08 5.71 -37.83
C THR A 1064 -10.52 6.05 -37.49
N VAL A 1065 -10.82 6.27 -36.21
CA VAL A 1065 -12.11 6.78 -35.71
C VAL A 1065 -11.89 8.14 -35.06
N SER A 1066 -12.86 9.05 -35.19
CA SER A 1066 -12.78 10.40 -34.63
C SER A 1066 -14.16 10.95 -34.32
N ILE A 1067 -14.24 11.72 -33.23
CA ILE A 1067 -15.45 12.42 -32.79
C ILE A 1067 -15.29 13.92 -33.05
N PHE A 1068 -16.06 14.45 -34.00
CA PHE A 1068 -16.06 15.88 -34.33
C PHE A 1068 -17.17 16.62 -33.56
N GLY A 1069 -16.97 17.93 -33.30
CA GLY A 1069 -17.94 18.80 -32.61
C GLY A 1069 -17.60 19.07 -31.14
N ALA A 1070 -16.76 18.22 -30.52
CA ALA A 1070 -16.42 18.33 -29.10
C ALA A 1070 -15.57 19.58 -28.77
N GLU A 1071 -14.59 19.91 -29.62
CA GLU A 1071 -13.72 21.06 -29.41
C GLU A 1071 -14.48 22.37 -29.59
N GLU A 1072 -15.36 22.45 -30.60
CA GLU A 1072 -16.22 23.62 -30.81
C GLU A 1072 -17.13 23.85 -29.60
N LEU A 1073 -17.79 22.80 -29.09
CA LEU A 1073 -18.67 22.89 -27.93
C LEU A 1073 -17.91 23.21 -26.64
N ALA A 1074 -16.74 22.60 -26.43
CA ALA A 1074 -15.91 22.91 -25.27
C ALA A 1074 -15.48 24.39 -25.28
N ASN A 1075 -15.11 24.93 -26.45
CA ASN A 1075 -14.78 26.35 -26.60
C ASN A 1075 -16.00 27.26 -26.38
N GLU A 1076 -17.20 26.84 -26.81
CA GLU A 1076 -18.44 27.56 -26.51
C GLU A 1076 -18.75 27.62 -25.00
N TYR A 1077 -18.51 26.52 -24.27
CA TYR A 1077 -18.67 26.49 -22.80
C TYR A 1077 -17.60 27.33 -22.09
N LYS A 1078 -16.32 27.21 -22.48
CA LYS A 1078 -15.22 28.05 -21.97
C LYS A 1078 -15.48 29.54 -22.19
N ALA A 1079 -15.97 29.93 -23.37
CA ALA A 1079 -16.31 31.32 -23.67
C ALA A 1079 -17.46 31.88 -22.80
N LYS A 1080 -18.28 30.99 -22.23
CA LYS A 1080 -19.35 31.32 -21.27
C LYS A 1080 -18.89 31.23 -19.80
N GLY A 1081 -17.64 30.85 -19.56
CA GLY A 1081 -17.10 30.62 -18.21
C GLY A 1081 -17.54 29.29 -17.58
N ASP A 1082 -18.02 28.34 -18.37
CA ASP A 1082 -18.47 27.01 -17.90
C ASP A 1082 -17.38 25.95 -18.18
N ASP A 1083 -16.29 26.03 -17.44
CA ASP A 1083 -15.16 25.10 -17.59
C ASP A 1083 -15.54 23.65 -17.25
N TYR A 1084 -16.51 23.46 -16.36
CA TYR A 1084 -17.02 22.14 -15.99
C TYR A 1084 -17.67 21.43 -17.18
N SER A 1085 -18.62 22.07 -17.85
CA SER A 1085 -19.26 21.49 -19.04
C SER A 1085 -18.29 21.30 -20.19
N ALA A 1086 -17.28 22.17 -20.32
CA ALA A 1086 -16.22 22.01 -21.30
C ALA A 1086 -15.39 20.74 -21.06
N ILE A 1087 -15.01 20.46 -19.81
CA ILE A 1087 -14.27 19.23 -19.45
C ILE A 1087 -15.18 18.00 -19.61
N LEU A 1088 -16.45 18.10 -19.23
CA LEU A 1088 -17.42 17.00 -19.33
C LEU A 1088 -17.65 16.59 -20.78
N ILE A 1089 -17.80 17.55 -21.70
CA ILE A 1089 -18.03 17.24 -23.11
C ILE A 1089 -16.78 16.65 -23.79
N GLN A 1090 -15.58 17.12 -23.44
CA GLN A 1090 -14.32 16.55 -23.91
C GLN A 1090 -14.14 15.10 -23.38
N SER A 1091 -14.42 14.87 -22.10
CA SER A 1091 -14.31 13.54 -21.48
C SER A 1091 -15.29 12.54 -22.10
N LEU A 1092 -16.52 12.97 -22.42
CA LEU A 1092 -17.51 12.15 -23.12
C LEU A 1092 -17.10 11.87 -24.58
N ALA A 1093 -16.51 12.84 -25.28
CA ALA A 1093 -16.01 12.63 -26.63
C ALA A 1093 -14.92 11.56 -26.68
N ASP A 1094 -14.02 11.52 -25.70
CA ASP A 1094 -13.01 10.46 -25.57
C ASP A 1094 -13.65 9.08 -25.34
N ARG A 1095 -14.71 9.01 -24.52
CA ARG A 1095 -15.48 7.76 -24.33
C ARG A 1095 -16.12 7.30 -25.64
N PHE A 1096 -16.68 8.23 -26.43
CA PHE A 1096 -17.22 7.91 -27.75
C PHE A 1096 -16.15 7.41 -28.73
N ALA A 1097 -14.96 8.01 -28.71
CA ALA A 1097 -13.86 7.60 -29.60
C ALA A 1097 -13.39 6.17 -29.29
N GLU A 1098 -13.18 5.84 -28.01
CA GLU A 1098 -12.79 4.50 -27.55
C GLU A 1098 -13.89 3.47 -27.82
N ALA A 1099 -15.14 3.80 -27.49
CA ALA A 1099 -16.29 2.95 -27.78
C ALA A 1099 -16.46 2.68 -29.27
N PHE A 1100 -16.17 3.68 -30.13
CA PHE A 1100 -16.21 3.49 -31.58
C PHE A 1100 -15.07 2.59 -32.07
N ALA A 1101 -13.87 2.71 -31.50
CA ALA A 1101 -12.78 1.80 -31.82
C ALA A 1101 -13.14 0.34 -31.46
N GLU A 1102 -13.73 0.13 -30.28
CA GLU A 1102 -14.12 -1.20 -29.82
C GLU A 1102 -15.25 -1.81 -30.65
N HIS A 1103 -16.32 -1.04 -30.87
CA HIS A 1103 -17.45 -1.49 -31.67
C HIS A 1103 -17.08 -1.68 -33.14
N LEU A 1104 -16.25 -0.81 -33.71
CA LEU A 1104 -15.75 -1.01 -35.06
C LEU A 1104 -14.92 -2.30 -35.13
N HIS A 1105 -14.04 -2.55 -34.16
CA HIS A 1105 -13.25 -3.78 -34.11
C HIS A 1105 -14.17 -5.02 -34.05
N GLU A 1106 -15.20 -5.01 -33.21
CA GLU A 1106 -16.20 -6.08 -33.16
C GLU A 1106 -16.86 -6.33 -34.52
N ARG A 1107 -17.27 -5.26 -35.22
CA ARG A 1107 -17.84 -5.37 -36.58
C ARG A 1107 -16.80 -5.84 -37.60
N ILE A 1108 -15.53 -5.53 -37.44
CA ILE A 1108 -14.46 -6.09 -38.28
C ILE A 1108 -14.39 -7.61 -38.06
N ARG A 1109 -14.38 -8.08 -36.81
CA ARG A 1109 -14.32 -9.51 -36.49
C ARG A 1109 -15.54 -10.29 -37.01
N LYS A 1110 -16.73 -9.70 -36.89
CA LYS A 1110 -18.01 -10.35 -37.19
C LYS A 1110 -18.47 -10.19 -38.64
N GLU A 1111 -18.36 -8.99 -39.19
CA GLU A 1111 -19.00 -8.59 -40.45
C GLU A 1111 -17.98 -8.41 -41.58
N PHE A 1112 -17.03 -7.47 -41.43
CA PHE A 1112 -16.20 -7.00 -42.54
C PHE A 1112 -15.01 -7.92 -42.86
N TRP A 1113 -14.30 -8.39 -41.83
CA TRP A 1113 -13.32 -9.45 -41.96
C TRP A 1113 -13.99 -10.81 -41.79
N GLY A 1114 -14.84 -10.93 -40.77
CA GLY A 1114 -15.76 -12.07 -40.63
C GLY A 1114 -15.10 -13.37 -40.16
N TYR A 1115 -13.96 -13.31 -39.49
CA TYR A 1115 -13.27 -14.50 -38.96
C TYR A 1115 -13.89 -15.02 -37.64
N LYS A 1116 -14.80 -14.25 -37.02
CA LYS A 1116 -15.60 -14.63 -35.85
C LYS A 1116 -17.05 -14.13 -35.98
N ALA A 1117 -17.76 -14.58 -37.03
CA ALA A 1117 -19.14 -14.16 -37.30
C ALA A 1117 -20.17 -14.54 -36.21
N ASP A 1118 -19.87 -15.57 -35.42
CA ASP A 1118 -20.71 -16.11 -34.34
C ASP A 1118 -20.37 -15.54 -32.95
N GLU A 1119 -19.54 -14.50 -32.86
CA GLU A 1119 -19.15 -13.86 -31.59
C GLU A 1119 -20.35 -13.19 -30.87
N THR A 1120 -20.54 -13.54 -29.60
CA THR A 1120 -21.59 -12.99 -28.71
C THR A 1120 -21.02 -12.53 -27.37
N LEU A 1121 -19.90 -11.80 -27.38
CA LEU A 1121 -19.25 -11.31 -26.17
C LEU A 1121 -20.05 -10.17 -25.52
N THR A 1122 -20.01 -10.10 -24.20
CA THR A 1122 -20.53 -8.95 -23.44
C THR A 1122 -19.53 -7.78 -23.44
N ASN A 1123 -19.98 -6.56 -23.17
CA ASN A 1123 -19.08 -5.39 -23.10
C ASN A 1123 -17.95 -5.59 -22.06
N GLU A 1124 -18.24 -6.20 -20.91
CA GLU A 1124 -17.20 -6.53 -19.92
C GLU A 1124 -16.13 -7.50 -20.44
N GLU A 1125 -16.51 -8.40 -21.36
CA GLU A 1125 -15.59 -9.35 -21.98
C GLU A 1125 -14.81 -8.72 -23.13
N LEU A 1126 -15.41 -7.76 -23.85
CA LEU A 1126 -14.71 -6.89 -24.80
C LEU A 1126 -13.62 -6.07 -24.10
N ILE A 1127 -13.94 -5.44 -22.96
CA ILE A 1127 -12.98 -4.68 -22.13
C ILE A 1127 -11.83 -5.58 -21.63
N LYS A 1128 -12.10 -6.87 -21.36
CA LYS A 1128 -11.09 -7.86 -20.98
C LYS A 1128 -10.37 -8.49 -22.18
N GLU A 1129 -10.64 -8.00 -23.40
CA GLU A 1129 -10.04 -8.44 -24.66
C GLU A 1129 -10.17 -9.96 -24.90
N LYS A 1130 -11.30 -10.58 -24.51
CA LYS A 1130 -11.53 -12.02 -24.68
C LYS A 1130 -11.80 -12.46 -26.12
N TYR A 1131 -11.71 -11.55 -27.08
CA TYR A 1131 -11.90 -11.85 -28.50
C TYR A 1131 -10.60 -12.36 -29.15
N VAL A 1132 -10.75 -12.91 -30.36
CA VAL A 1132 -9.62 -13.35 -31.18
C VAL A 1132 -9.13 -12.18 -32.01
N GLY A 1133 -7.80 -12.00 -32.11
CA GLY A 1133 -7.17 -10.90 -32.84
C GLY A 1133 -6.93 -9.67 -31.96
N ILE A 1134 -6.15 -8.72 -32.46
CA ILE A 1134 -5.76 -7.49 -31.74
C ILE A 1134 -5.87 -6.26 -32.63
N ARG A 1135 -5.94 -5.08 -31.99
CA ARG A 1135 -6.02 -3.77 -32.65
C ARG A 1135 -4.89 -2.79 -32.26
N PRO A 1136 -3.60 -3.11 -32.47
CA PRO A 1136 -2.50 -2.31 -31.95
C PRO A 1136 -2.43 -0.94 -32.62
N ALA A 1137 -2.27 0.10 -31.80
CA ALA A 1137 -2.23 1.51 -32.21
C ALA A 1137 -0.82 2.09 -32.06
N PRO A 1138 -0.22 2.70 -33.10
CA PRO A 1138 1.13 3.25 -32.99
C PRO A 1138 1.26 4.28 -31.85
N GLY A 1139 2.24 4.06 -30.98
CA GLY A 1139 2.42 4.73 -29.69
C GLY A 1139 2.21 3.80 -28.49
N TYR A 1140 1.52 2.68 -28.67
CA TYR A 1140 1.37 1.65 -27.64
C TYR A 1140 2.68 0.88 -27.43
N PRO A 1141 2.90 0.23 -26.28
CA PRO A 1141 4.12 -0.54 -26.02
C PRO A 1141 4.45 -1.62 -27.07
N ALA A 1142 3.46 -2.14 -27.79
CA ALA A 1142 3.63 -3.13 -28.87
C ALA A 1142 4.12 -2.54 -30.19
N CYS A 1143 3.91 -1.24 -30.41
CA CYS A 1143 4.32 -0.48 -31.59
C CYS A 1143 4.61 0.97 -31.19
N PRO A 1144 5.70 1.22 -30.44
CA PRO A 1144 5.94 2.52 -29.80
C PRO A 1144 6.21 3.66 -30.78
N GLU A 1145 6.52 3.36 -32.06
CA GLU A 1145 6.90 4.35 -33.06
C GLU A 1145 5.68 5.10 -33.59
N HIS A 1146 5.64 6.42 -33.37
CA HIS A 1146 4.47 7.24 -33.67
C HIS A 1146 4.30 7.58 -35.16
N SER A 1147 5.39 7.63 -35.95
CA SER A 1147 5.36 8.01 -37.37
C SER A 1147 4.62 7.01 -38.26
N GLU A 1148 4.47 5.75 -37.84
CA GLU A 1148 3.64 4.77 -38.54
C GLU A 1148 2.18 5.24 -38.71
N LYS A 1149 1.71 6.18 -37.87
CA LYS A 1149 0.41 6.85 -38.09
C LYS A 1149 0.36 7.64 -39.40
N ALA A 1150 1.44 8.27 -39.82
CA ALA A 1150 1.46 9.01 -41.09
C ALA A 1150 1.27 8.07 -42.29
N VAL A 1151 1.95 6.91 -42.27
CA VAL A 1151 1.77 5.87 -43.29
C VAL A 1151 0.34 5.31 -43.25
N LEU A 1152 -0.20 5.07 -42.05
CA LEU A 1152 -1.57 4.60 -41.86
C LEU A 1152 -2.61 5.60 -42.39
N PHE A 1153 -2.41 6.89 -42.13
CA PHE A 1153 -3.30 7.96 -42.58
C PHE A 1153 -3.25 8.15 -44.10
N ASP A 1154 -2.07 8.05 -44.71
CA ASP A 1154 -1.91 8.08 -46.16
C ASP A 1154 -2.59 6.87 -46.80
N TRP A 1155 -2.34 5.66 -46.26
CA TRP A 1155 -2.94 4.42 -46.74
C TRP A 1155 -4.47 4.43 -46.70
N LEU A 1156 -5.05 4.85 -45.57
CA LEU A 1156 -6.50 4.92 -45.41
C LEU A 1156 -7.10 6.15 -46.08
N GLY A 1157 -6.31 7.20 -46.33
CA GLY A 1157 -6.77 8.51 -46.74
C GLY A 1157 -7.58 9.22 -45.65
N SER A 1158 -7.20 9.07 -44.38
CA SER A 1158 -7.99 9.51 -43.21
C SER A 1158 -8.30 11.01 -43.24
N GLU A 1159 -7.33 11.86 -43.55
CA GLU A 1159 -7.54 13.30 -43.63
C GLU A 1159 -8.54 13.67 -44.74
N ALA A 1160 -8.36 13.13 -45.95
CA ALA A 1160 -9.24 13.44 -47.08
C ALA A 1160 -10.66 12.88 -46.90
N LYS A 1161 -10.79 11.70 -46.29
CA LYS A 1161 -12.08 10.98 -46.20
C LYS A 1161 -12.91 11.41 -45.00
N ILE A 1162 -12.32 11.50 -43.81
CA ILE A 1162 -13.05 11.80 -42.56
C ILE A 1162 -12.66 13.12 -41.91
N GLY A 1163 -11.56 13.75 -42.32
CA GLY A 1163 -11.12 15.06 -41.84
C GLY A 1163 -10.16 15.01 -40.66
N THR A 1164 -9.77 13.82 -40.21
CA THR A 1164 -8.84 13.64 -39.09
C THR A 1164 -7.42 13.96 -39.55
N LYS A 1165 -6.74 14.84 -38.82
CA LYS A 1165 -5.39 15.33 -39.17
C LYS A 1165 -4.35 14.81 -38.21
N LEU A 1166 -3.09 14.77 -38.67
CA LEU A 1166 -1.94 14.54 -37.80
C LEU A 1166 -1.19 15.84 -37.54
N THR A 1167 -0.72 16.02 -36.31
CA THR A 1167 0.25 17.08 -35.99
C THR A 1167 1.64 16.69 -36.46
N GLU A 1168 2.58 17.63 -36.41
CA GLU A 1168 4.01 17.40 -36.66
C GLU A 1168 4.64 16.35 -35.71
N HIS A 1169 4.00 16.04 -34.58
CA HIS A 1169 4.41 14.97 -33.65
C HIS A 1169 3.46 13.76 -33.69
N PHE A 1170 2.66 13.65 -34.75
CA PHE A 1170 1.74 12.57 -35.02
C PHE A 1170 0.63 12.40 -33.96
N ALA A 1171 0.29 13.45 -33.21
CA ALA A 1171 -0.97 13.47 -32.46
C ALA A 1171 -2.15 13.65 -33.44
N MET A 1172 -3.35 13.20 -33.07
CA MET A 1172 -4.52 13.24 -33.96
C MET A 1172 -5.44 14.42 -33.62
N MET A 1173 -6.02 15.03 -34.65
CA MET A 1173 -7.03 16.09 -34.51
C MET A 1173 -8.32 15.68 -35.25
N PRO A 1174 -9.49 15.65 -34.58
CA PRO A 1174 -9.74 16.07 -33.19
C PRO A 1174 -9.05 15.15 -32.15
N PRO A 1175 -8.77 15.64 -30.92
CA PRO A 1175 -8.06 14.85 -29.89
C PRO A 1175 -8.74 13.53 -29.56
N SER A 1176 -10.08 13.50 -29.54
CA SER A 1176 -10.91 12.31 -29.37
C SER A 1176 -10.90 11.44 -30.64
N SER A 1177 -9.75 10.82 -30.90
CA SER A 1177 -9.50 9.96 -32.05
C SER A 1177 -8.67 8.73 -31.67
N VAL A 1178 -8.94 7.60 -32.31
CA VAL A 1178 -8.16 6.36 -32.18
C VAL A 1178 -7.80 5.86 -33.57
N SER A 1179 -6.55 5.48 -33.79
CA SER A 1179 -6.10 4.84 -35.03
C SER A 1179 -5.12 3.71 -34.75
N GLY A 1180 -5.20 2.67 -35.57
CA GLY A 1180 -4.35 1.50 -35.41
C GLY A 1180 -4.54 0.48 -36.51
N PHE A 1181 -3.98 -0.70 -36.27
CA PHE A 1181 -4.05 -1.85 -37.16
C PHE A 1181 -5.07 -2.87 -36.68
N TYR A 1182 -5.42 -3.83 -37.52
CA TYR A 1182 -6.14 -5.06 -37.14
C TYR A 1182 -5.33 -6.27 -37.57
N TYR A 1183 -5.12 -7.20 -36.63
CA TYR A 1183 -4.52 -8.51 -36.88
C TYR A 1183 -5.54 -9.60 -36.52
N SER A 1184 -5.71 -10.58 -37.41
CA SER A 1184 -6.67 -11.68 -37.21
C SER A 1184 -6.05 -12.96 -36.66
N HIS A 1185 -4.72 -13.04 -36.61
CA HIS A 1185 -4.03 -14.24 -36.16
C HIS A 1185 -4.44 -14.58 -34.72
N PRO A 1186 -4.86 -15.82 -34.42
CA PRO A 1186 -5.46 -16.14 -33.13
C PRO A 1186 -4.49 -16.12 -31.95
N GLN A 1187 -3.19 -16.21 -32.23
CA GLN A 1187 -2.12 -16.07 -31.23
C GLN A 1187 -1.54 -14.65 -31.16
N SER A 1188 -2.17 -13.68 -31.82
CA SER A 1188 -1.74 -12.29 -31.70
C SER A 1188 -2.07 -11.76 -30.31
N GLU A 1189 -1.08 -11.14 -29.67
CA GLU A 1189 -1.20 -10.57 -28.32
C GLU A 1189 -0.56 -9.19 -28.24
N TYR A 1190 -1.01 -8.37 -27.29
CA TYR A 1190 -0.33 -7.14 -26.91
C TYR A 1190 0.91 -7.47 -26.07
N PHE A 1191 2.08 -7.01 -26.52
CA PHE A 1191 3.34 -7.18 -25.81
C PHE A 1191 4.07 -5.83 -25.68
N ASN A 1192 5.02 -5.74 -24.76
CA ASN A 1192 5.89 -4.57 -24.66
C ASN A 1192 7.20 -4.84 -25.40
N VAL A 1193 7.55 -3.99 -26.37
CA VAL A 1193 8.81 -4.10 -27.15
C VAL A 1193 10.05 -4.04 -26.25
N GLY A 1194 10.01 -3.26 -25.17
CA GLY A 1194 11.15 -3.09 -24.26
C GLY A 1194 12.28 -2.25 -24.87
N LYS A 1195 13.52 -2.52 -24.43
CA LYS A 1195 14.74 -1.84 -24.91
C LYS A 1195 15.30 -2.51 -26.18
N ILE A 1196 15.83 -1.70 -27.09
CA ILE A 1196 16.41 -2.11 -28.38
C ILE A 1196 17.88 -1.67 -28.46
N SER A 1197 18.71 -2.50 -29.08
CA SER A 1197 20.14 -2.22 -29.27
C SER A 1197 20.39 -1.39 -30.53
N GLN A 1198 21.65 -0.94 -30.65
CA GLN A 1198 22.13 -0.09 -31.73
C GLN A 1198 21.93 -0.71 -33.13
N ASP A 1199 22.08 -2.03 -33.24
CA ASP A 1199 21.92 -2.77 -34.50
C ASP A 1199 20.46 -2.78 -35.02
N GLN A 1200 19.47 -2.94 -34.15
CA GLN A 1200 18.06 -2.81 -34.54
C GLN A 1200 17.71 -1.36 -34.86
N LEU A 1201 18.28 -0.39 -34.16
CA LEU A 1201 18.07 1.03 -34.45
C LEU A 1201 18.62 1.39 -35.84
N GLU A 1202 19.80 0.90 -36.20
CA GLU A 1202 20.40 1.07 -37.53
C GLU A 1202 19.58 0.38 -38.62
N ASP A 1203 19.09 -0.84 -38.36
CA ASP A 1203 18.18 -1.53 -39.28
C ASP A 1203 16.87 -0.77 -39.47
N TYR A 1204 16.25 -0.30 -38.39
CA TYR A 1204 15.01 0.47 -38.43
C TYR A 1204 15.20 1.78 -39.21
N ALA A 1205 16.30 2.51 -38.95
CA ALA A 1205 16.65 3.73 -39.70
C ALA A 1205 16.80 3.44 -41.19
N LYS A 1206 17.46 2.33 -41.55
CA LYS A 1206 17.61 1.90 -42.95
C LYS A 1206 16.27 1.56 -43.60
N ARG A 1207 15.39 0.83 -42.91
CA ARG A 1207 14.05 0.47 -43.41
C ARG A 1207 13.18 1.70 -43.65
N LYS A 1208 13.21 2.67 -42.73
CA LYS A 1208 12.48 3.94 -42.84
C LYS A 1208 13.13 4.96 -43.79
N GLY A 1209 14.37 4.73 -44.22
CA GLY A 1209 15.14 5.71 -44.99
C GLY A 1209 15.53 6.96 -44.17
N TRP A 1210 15.63 6.81 -42.85
CA TRP A 1210 15.97 7.87 -41.91
C TRP A 1210 17.47 7.93 -41.64
N THR A 1211 17.91 9.09 -41.18
CA THR A 1211 19.19 9.21 -40.48
C THR A 1211 19.11 8.52 -39.11
N LEU A 1212 20.26 8.13 -38.58
CA LEU A 1212 20.31 7.50 -37.26
C LEU A 1212 19.79 8.44 -36.14
N ASP A 1213 20.06 9.74 -36.26
CA ASP A 1213 19.60 10.75 -35.30
C ASP A 1213 18.07 10.90 -35.31
N GLU A 1214 17.44 10.82 -36.49
CA GLU A 1214 15.97 10.81 -36.61
C GLU A 1214 15.37 9.56 -35.95
N ALA A 1215 15.96 8.39 -36.18
CA ALA A 1215 15.50 7.15 -35.54
C ALA A 1215 15.68 7.20 -34.01
N LYS A 1216 16.81 7.75 -33.53
CA LYS A 1216 17.06 7.95 -32.09
C LYS A 1216 16.00 8.83 -31.45
N ARG A 1217 15.62 9.92 -32.12
CA ARG A 1217 14.59 10.85 -31.62
C ARG A 1217 13.25 10.14 -31.41
N TRP A 1218 12.76 9.41 -32.40
CA TRP A 1218 11.42 8.81 -32.33
C TRP A 1218 11.35 7.55 -31.45
N LEU A 1219 12.45 6.81 -31.32
CA LEU A 1219 12.54 5.59 -30.49
C LEU A 1219 13.22 5.81 -29.14
N ALA A 1220 13.48 7.06 -28.74
CA ALA A 1220 14.22 7.42 -27.53
C ALA A 1220 13.85 6.63 -26.25
N PRO A 1221 12.56 6.36 -25.93
CA PRO A 1221 12.22 5.59 -24.74
C PRO A 1221 12.61 4.11 -24.82
N ASN A 1222 12.69 3.59 -26.05
CA ASN A 1222 13.01 2.21 -26.34
C ASN A 1222 14.52 2.00 -26.55
N LEU A 1223 15.35 3.03 -26.61
CA LEU A 1223 16.80 2.85 -26.75
C LEU A 1223 17.45 2.35 -25.47
N ASP A 1224 18.39 1.44 -25.62
CA ASP A 1224 19.37 1.10 -24.59
C ASP A 1224 20.16 2.35 -24.15
N ASP A 1225 20.39 2.54 -22.86
CA ASP A 1225 21.06 3.74 -22.32
C ASP A 1225 22.54 3.83 -22.74
N SER A 1226 23.12 2.76 -23.30
CA SER A 1226 24.43 2.76 -23.95
C SER A 1226 24.47 3.48 -25.30
N ILE A 1227 23.29 3.76 -25.89
CA ILE A 1227 23.13 4.44 -27.17
C ILE A 1227 22.96 5.94 -26.92
N GLY A 1228 24.09 6.67 -26.98
CA GLY A 1228 24.16 8.12 -26.80
C GLY A 1228 23.66 8.94 -27.97
#